data_AF-A0A4Y9ZQC1-F1
#
_entry.id   AF-A0A4Y9ZQC1-F1
#
_cell.length_a   1.000
_cell.length_b   1.000
_cell.length_c   1.000
_cell.angle_alpha   90.00
_cell.angle_beta   90.00
_cell.angle_gamma   90.00
#
_symmetry.space_group_name_H-M   'P 1'
#
loop_
_entity.id
_entity.type
_entity.pdbx_description
1 polymer ?
#
loop_
_entity_poly.entity_id
_entity_poly.type
_entity_poly.pdbx_seq_one_letter_code
_entity_poly.pdbx_strand_id
1 'polypeptide(L)'
;MSAFDPVVVRTLIRNTLPLACQKSFETEWKSAVDQRVKSWLKHRTTAKSSRPQARAQFEWDANVVKYVDHINKLTKAGPSGSFLPNGLPLYGPRFVPPTYRDLTRRQKAPKIDPELTYLKPLHVIHPFYFPEVDSACPVCGSTNYGWEGWNTKGHRDVHGIDKEEYVIGVQFRCDGACQNEHVRVCAENKTRSKEEKVPEPNFNFATTNPVFWQNWELWALPRGMPVFFKHCGVTPELLDLIVEVRPSTTSSGLSENIRQLHMLEHGRAFLKYIQTYRKAHTASWLDYYALKPLASPFESEFGGSSISDEIISEVYLEFTSRSRQGESEEYMRTLHGICISMDATFKVVNKAVIVDNKRRWTTVMKGGITSTINEHTETLIWRMCQSQKNVEMMEALDGYARRCKELNVDPPEITVVDSCCHFRGAILQSLPKTLVVLDVYHLNGRYLAAVVDGMKNPHRSAVSRDVVDCILKMRAAKGKPAEYWSQAEQEQKLEDMYQKWVKKGTVWSAAAQKVHEDQLAHVKKGCLARSRQDIRTDGSRIEGTNRHWNSIMRSHPCGVELFSGLVHDFVHRRNMRIGTARVEGKSVISAADQFLASTGGSHHVHLSDHIAKHWNEALAQVERKANSQTTLTDRPRLPIVNSGETFGLVAPDHVKTAFNGVLEAEAKKHKVILPTKEECELPDDLVELAEQDDPAEVDSQSSAILRSMHIDPSLRLILQSDPAGLTMMTKSHLPKSATVAAGEATNLSITTTVHLPLSSCDRFHDMC
;
A
#
# COMPACT_ATOMS: atom_id res chain seq x y z
N MET A 1 0.32 27.36 5.07
CA MET A 1 -1.03 27.99 5.04
C MET A 1 -1.09 29.09 6.09
N SER A 2 -1.89 30.13 5.86
CA SER A 2 -2.16 31.21 6.83
C SER A 2 -3.11 30.72 7.92
N ALA A 3 -2.92 31.17 9.16
CA ALA A 3 -3.81 30.84 10.25
C ALA A 3 -5.16 31.57 10.13
N PHE A 4 -6.25 30.87 10.43
CA PHE A 4 -7.60 31.42 10.50
C PHE A 4 -7.87 31.96 11.91
N ASP A 5 -7.81 33.29 12.03
CA ASP A 5 -8.13 34.04 13.24
C ASP A 5 -9.53 34.65 13.08
N PRO A 6 -10.57 34.15 13.79
CA PRO A 6 -11.93 34.62 13.64
C PRO A 6 -12.10 36.13 13.81
N VAL A 7 -11.32 36.77 14.69
CA VAL A 7 -11.42 38.21 14.96
C VAL A 7 -10.93 39.01 13.75
N VAL A 8 -9.79 38.62 13.18
CA VAL A 8 -9.22 39.29 12.00
C VAL A 8 -10.07 39.01 10.75
N VAL A 9 -10.50 37.77 10.51
CA VAL A 9 -11.33 37.45 9.35
C VAL A 9 -12.68 38.18 9.40
N ARG A 10 -13.34 38.21 10.56
CA ARG A 10 -14.60 38.94 10.72
C ARG A 10 -14.41 40.45 10.53
N THR A 11 -13.29 41.01 11.02
CA THR A 11 -12.94 42.42 10.79
C THR A 11 -12.71 42.73 9.31
N LEU A 12 -12.01 41.87 8.57
CA LEU A 12 -11.81 42.02 7.13
C LEU A 12 -13.16 42.01 6.39
N ILE A 13 -14.01 41.02 6.65
CA ILE A 13 -15.36 40.95 6.05
C ILE A 13 -16.17 42.21 6.37
N ARG A 14 -16.26 42.59 7.65
CA ARG A 14 -16.99 43.78 8.09
C ARG A 14 -16.52 45.04 7.35
N ASN A 15 -15.22 45.19 7.13
CA ASN A 15 -14.65 46.34 6.43
C ASN A 15 -14.95 46.34 4.91
N THR A 16 -15.36 45.22 4.31
CA THR A 16 -15.88 45.17 2.92
C THR A 16 -17.37 45.54 2.81
N LEU A 17 -18.08 45.64 3.93
CA LEU A 17 -19.51 45.96 3.95
C LEU A 17 -19.77 47.47 4.13
N PRO A 18 -20.83 48.02 3.52
CA PRO A 18 -21.27 49.40 3.77
C PRO A 18 -21.46 49.67 5.26
N LEU A 19 -21.09 50.88 5.74
CA LEU A 19 -21.11 51.25 7.17
C LEU A 19 -22.46 50.94 7.86
N ALA A 20 -23.58 51.19 7.18
CA ALA A 20 -24.92 50.90 7.70
C ALA A 20 -25.17 49.40 8.01
N CYS A 21 -24.49 48.49 7.30
CA CYS A 21 -24.65 47.03 7.45
C CYS A 21 -23.65 46.40 8.44
N GLN A 22 -22.64 47.13 8.92
CA GLN A 22 -21.57 46.54 9.74
C GLN A 22 -22.07 46.08 11.13
N LYS A 23 -23.00 46.82 11.74
CA LYS A 23 -23.54 46.49 13.07
C LYS A 23 -24.49 45.29 13.04
N SER A 24 -25.31 45.18 12.00
CA SER A 24 -26.19 44.01 11.81
C SER A 24 -25.37 42.76 11.49
N PHE A 25 -24.36 42.87 10.63
CA PHE A 25 -23.43 41.77 10.32
C PHE A 25 -22.74 41.20 11.56
N GLU A 26 -22.15 42.03 12.43
CA GLU A 26 -21.51 41.57 13.68
C GLU A 26 -22.49 40.83 14.59
N THR A 27 -23.74 41.31 14.67
CA THR A 27 -24.80 40.72 15.50
C THR A 27 -25.28 39.38 14.93
N GLU A 28 -25.51 39.31 13.61
CA GLU A 28 -25.91 38.10 12.89
C GLU A 28 -24.81 37.02 12.97
N TRP A 29 -23.55 37.41 12.75
CA TRP A 29 -22.39 36.51 12.83
C TRP A 29 -22.31 35.87 14.21
N LYS A 30 -22.33 36.69 15.28
CA LYS A 30 -22.27 36.19 16.65
C LYS A 30 -23.46 35.27 16.97
N SER A 31 -24.67 35.69 16.60
CA SER A 31 -25.88 34.87 16.83
C SER A 31 -25.81 33.51 16.14
N ALA A 32 -25.36 33.47 14.87
CA ALA A 32 -25.20 32.24 14.11
C ALA A 32 -24.14 31.29 14.72
N VAL A 33 -23.01 31.84 15.17
CA VAL A 33 -21.97 31.07 15.89
C VAL A 33 -22.51 30.52 17.21
N ASP A 34 -23.12 31.37 18.05
CA ASP A 34 -23.67 30.99 19.35
C ASP A 34 -24.76 29.90 19.23
N GLN A 35 -25.64 30.00 18.22
CA GLN A 35 -26.67 28.99 17.94
C GLN A 35 -26.05 27.66 17.49
N ARG A 36 -25.06 27.68 16.60
CA ARG A 36 -24.39 26.49 16.06
C ARG A 36 -23.61 25.75 17.15
N VAL A 37 -22.86 26.47 17.99
CA VAL A 37 -22.16 25.91 19.17
C VAL A 37 -23.15 25.26 20.15
N LYS A 38 -24.27 25.93 20.48
CA LYS A 38 -25.32 25.36 21.33
C LYS A 38 -25.93 24.08 20.75
N SER A 39 -26.14 24.03 19.44
CA SER A 39 -26.67 22.85 18.74
C SER A 39 -25.71 21.65 18.83
N TRP A 40 -24.42 21.87 18.51
CA TRP A 40 -23.41 20.80 18.57
C TRP A 40 -23.18 20.29 20.00
N LEU A 41 -23.14 21.19 21.00
CA LEU A 41 -23.07 20.81 22.42
C LEU A 41 -24.30 20.01 22.89
N LYS A 42 -25.50 20.28 22.34
CA LYS A 42 -26.70 19.48 22.65
C LYS A 42 -26.62 18.06 22.07
N HIS A 43 -25.97 17.87 20.92
CA HIS A 43 -25.90 16.57 20.25
C HIS A 43 -24.75 15.66 20.72
N ARG A 44 -23.74 16.19 21.43
CA ARG A 44 -22.75 15.37 22.14
C ARG A 44 -23.05 15.37 23.65
N THR A 45 -23.63 14.27 24.13
CA THR A 45 -24.02 14.08 25.55
C THR A 45 -23.03 13.27 26.39
N THR A 46 -21.88 12.88 25.83
CA THR A 46 -20.85 12.12 26.56
C THR A 46 -20.03 13.00 27.49
N ALA A 47 -19.48 12.44 28.58
CA ALA A 47 -18.71 13.19 29.58
C ALA A 47 -17.42 13.89 29.05
N LYS A 48 -17.05 13.63 27.78
CA LYS A 48 -15.95 14.30 27.07
C LYS A 48 -16.35 15.66 26.45
N SER A 49 -17.64 15.89 26.16
CA SER A 49 -18.12 17.07 25.40
C SER A 49 -18.66 18.23 26.26
N SER A 50 -18.82 18.03 27.56
CA SER A 50 -19.24 19.06 28.52
C SER A 50 -18.11 19.99 29.00
N ARG A 51 -16.91 19.89 28.41
CA ARG A 51 -15.66 20.49 28.91
C ARG A 51 -15.31 21.80 28.17
N PRO A 52 -14.67 22.80 28.82
CA PRO A 52 -14.43 24.13 28.23
C PRO A 52 -13.71 24.12 26.87
N GLN A 53 -12.73 23.23 26.69
CA GLN A 53 -11.89 23.17 25.50
C GLN A 53 -12.62 22.61 24.28
N ALA A 54 -13.55 21.66 24.50
CA ALA A 54 -14.45 21.20 23.44
C ALA A 54 -15.34 22.36 22.94
N ARG A 55 -15.75 23.27 23.84
CA ARG A 55 -16.45 24.51 23.46
C ARG A 55 -15.55 25.46 22.67
N ALA A 56 -14.29 25.65 23.07
CA ALA A 56 -13.36 26.51 22.33
C ALA A 56 -13.10 26.02 20.89
N GLN A 57 -12.94 24.70 20.70
CA GLN A 57 -12.88 24.11 19.36
C GLN A 57 -14.19 24.36 18.59
N PHE A 58 -15.36 24.05 19.18
CA PHE A 58 -16.64 24.29 18.50
C PHE A 58 -16.89 25.77 18.16
N GLU A 59 -16.43 26.71 18.98
CA GLU A 59 -16.54 28.13 18.67
C GLU A 59 -15.64 28.52 17.49
N TRP A 60 -14.41 28.03 17.44
CA TRP A 60 -13.51 28.24 16.30
C TRP A 60 -14.06 27.58 15.02
N ASP A 61 -14.50 26.33 15.09
CA ASP A 61 -15.16 25.60 14.00
C ASP A 61 -16.39 26.36 13.49
N ALA A 62 -17.26 26.83 14.37
CA ALA A 62 -18.49 27.54 13.98
C ALA A 62 -18.19 28.87 13.26
N ASN A 63 -17.09 29.54 13.62
CA ASN A 63 -16.58 30.72 12.90
C ASN A 63 -16.04 30.35 11.51
N VAL A 64 -15.32 29.22 11.37
CA VAL A 64 -14.90 28.68 10.06
C VAL A 64 -16.12 28.40 9.19
N VAL A 65 -17.12 27.70 9.72
CA VAL A 65 -18.35 27.38 8.98
C VAL A 65 -19.10 28.65 8.55
N LYS A 66 -19.22 29.66 9.43
CA LYS A 66 -19.88 30.94 9.06
C LYS A 66 -19.09 31.74 8.02
N TYR A 67 -17.76 31.62 7.98
CA TYR A 67 -16.92 32.15 6.90
C TYR A 67 -17.20 31.43 5.57
N VAL A 68 -17.27 30.10 5.58
CA VAL A 68 -17.57 29.31 4.36
C VAL A 68 -18.98 29.58 3.85
N ASP A 69 -19.98 29.67 4.75
CA ASP A 69 -21.35 30.11 4.43
C ASP A 69 -21.34 31.47 3.69
N HIS A 70 -20.52 32.41 4.17
CA HIS A 70 -20.44 33.77 3.62
C HIS A 70 -19.79 33.81 2.23
N ILE A 71 -18.60 33.22 2.05
CA ILE A 71 -17.90 33.24 0.76
C ILE A 71 -18.65 32.45 -0.32
N ASN A 72 -19.27 31.32 0.04
CA ASN A 72 -20.11 30.53 -0.86
C ASN A 72 -21.34 31.32 -1.34
N LYS A 73 -21.98 32.07 -0.44
CA LYS A 73 -23.08 32.97 -0.80
C LYS A 73 -22.62 34.11 -1.72
N LEU A 74 -21.40 34.63 -1.51
CA LEU A 74 -20.83 35.67 -2.36
C LEU A 74 -20.46 35.17 -3.77
N THR A 75 -20.09 33.89 -3.94
CA THR A 75 -19.62 33.35 -5.23
C THR A 75 -20.68 32.60 -6.05
N LYS A 76 -21.81 32.20 -5.43
CA LYS A 76 -22.97 31.61 -6.13
C LYS A 76 -23.86 32.62 -6.89
N ALA A 77 -23.55 33.91 -6.86
CA ALA A 77 -24.46 34.98 -7.28
C ALA A 77 -24.16 35.53 -8.70
N GLY A 78 -24.47 34.76 -9.76
CA GLY A 78 -24.59 35.31 -11.11
C GLY A 78 -24.57 34.27 -12.25
N PRO A 79 -25.07 34.62 -13.46
CA PRO A 79 -25.09 33.71 -14.62
C PRO A 79 -23.71 33.27 -15.12
N SER A 80 -22.66 33.98 -14.73
CA SER A 80 -21.26 33.74 -15.12
C SER A 80 -20.36 33.29 -13.95
N GLY A 81 -20.97 33.01 -12.79
CA GLY A 81 -20.27 32.92 -11.50
C GLY A 81 -19.85 34.29 -10.96
N SER A 82 -19.84 34.47 -9.63
CA SER A 82 -19.30 35.66 -9.00
C SER A 82 -17.95 35.35 -8.32
N PHE A 83 -16.99 36.26 -8.49
CA PHE A 83 -15.64 36.09 -7.93
C PHE A 83 -15.58 36.57 -6.49
N LEU A 84 -14.69 35.97 -5.68
CA LEU A 84 -14.39 36.47 -4.34
C LEU A 84 -13.73 37.86 -4.45
N PRO A 85 -14.20 38.90 -3.72
CA PRO A 85 -13.59 40.22 -3.76
C PRO A 85 -12.11 40.20 -3.36
N ASN A 86 -11.24 40.90 -4.10
CA ASN A 86 -9.79 40.95 -3.87
C ASN A 86 -9.37 41.35 -2.43
N GLY A 87 -10.23 42.06 -1.70
CA GLY A 87 -10.00 42.44 -0.29
C GLY A 87 -10.24 41.31 0.73
N LEU A 88 -10.78 40.16 0.30
CA LEU A 88 -11.05 39.00 1.15
C LEU A 88 -10.09 37.85 0.80
N PRO A 89 -9.18 37.47 1.71
CA PRO A 89 -8.33 36.30 1.49
C PRO A 89 -9.16 35.02 1.48
N LEU A 90 -8.80 34.10 0.57
CA LEU A 90 -9.31 32.74 0.53
C LEU A 90 -8.58 31.88 1.57
N TYR A 91 -9.33 31.39 2.57
CA TYR A 91 -8.88 30.36 3.51
C TYR A 91 -9.51 29.00 3.14
N GLY A 92 -8.92 27.91 3.64
CA GLY A 92 -9.38 26.54 3.41
C GLY A 92 -8.70 25.85 2.21
N PRO A 93 -9.09 24.60 1.87
CA PRO A 93 -10.11 23.79 2.55
C PRO A 93 -9.67 23.29 3.95
N ARG A 94 -8.36 23.20 4.22
CA ARG A 94 -7.81 22.92 5.56
C ARG A 94 -7.53 24.23 6.31
N PHE A 95 -8.33 24.51 7.33
CA PHE A 95 -8.17 25.64 8.22
C PHE A 95 -7.20 25.29 9.34
N VAL A 96 -6.29 26.22 9.66
CA VAL A 96 -5.30 26.05 10.75
C VAL A 96 -5.56 27.13 11.80
N PRO A 97 -5.66 26.79 13.10
CA PRO A 97 -5.93 27.77 14.14
C PRO A 97 -4.76 28.75 14.36
N PRO A 98 -4.99 29.91 15.03
CA PRO A 98 -3.93 30.86 15.35
C PRO A 98 -2.85 30.24 16.22
N THR A 99 -1.61 30.68 16.05
CA THR A 99 -0.50 30.28 16.91
C THR A 99 -0.12 31.39 17.88
N TYR A 100 0.67 31.07 18.91
CA TYR A 100 1.24 32.09 19.79
C TYR A 100 2.07 33.17 19.07
N ARG A 101 2.63 32.85 17.89
CA ARG A 101 3.31 33.84 17.05
C ARG A 101 2.32 34.87 16.48
N ASP A 102 1.13 34.42 16.11
CA ASP A 102 0.11 35.29 15.55
C ASP A 102 -0.48 36.20 16.64
N LEU A 103 -0.73 35.66 17.85
CA LEU A 103 -1.11 36.47 19.01
C LEU A 103 -0.05 37.52 19.36
N THR A 104 1.21 37.12 19.54
CA THR A 104 2.31 38.01 19.96
C THR A 104 2.71 39.06 18.92
N ARG A 105 2.31 38.89 17.65
CA ARG A 105 2.51 39.91 16.60
C ARG A 105 1.31 40.82 16.39
N ARG A 106 0.12 40.46 16.91
CA ARG A 106 -1.14 41.22 16.74
C ARG A 106 -1.57 41.98 17.99
N GLN A 107 -1.16 41.53 19.18
CA GLN A 107 -1.60 42.08 20.46
C GLN A 107 -0.41 42.66 21.23
N LYS A 108 -0.60 43.84 21.83
CA LYS A 108 0.43 44.52 22.63
C LYS A 108 0.75 43.77 23.94
N ALA A 109 -0.26 43.18 24.56
CA ALA A 109 -0.17 42.35 25.76
C ALA A 109 -0.96 41.04 25.55
N PRO A 110 -0.37 40.03 24.88
CA PRO A 110 -1.06 38.78 24.53
C PRO A 110 -1.18 37.85 25.75
N LYS A 111 -2.39 37.37 26.03
CA LYS A 111 -2.59 36.26 26.98
C LYS A 111 -2.23 34.93 26.32
N ILE A 112 -1.13 34.34 26.75
CA ILE A 112 -0.60 33.05 26.27
C ILE A 112 -1.29 31.94 27.07
N ASP A 113 -2.42 31.44 26.57
CA ASP A 113 -3.19 30.36 27.20
C ASP A 113 -2.84 29.00 26.53
N PRO A 114 -2.57 27.90 27.28
CA PRO A 114 -2.35 26.57 26.71
C PRO A 114 -3.51 26.09 25.83
N GLU A 115 -4.74 26.58 26.06
CA GLU A 115 -5.93 26.21 25.28
C GLU A 115 -5.74 26.35 23.77
N LEU A 116 -5.00 27.37 23.32
CA LEU A 116 -4.69 27.59 21.90
C LEU A 116 -3.88 26.43 21.27
N THR A 117 -3.09 25.73 22.08
CA THR A 117 -2.24 24.61 21.65
C THR A 117 -3.06 23.39 21.20
N TYR A 118 -4.23 23.21 21.81
CA TYR A 118 -5.07 22.03 21.60
C TYR A 118 -6.10 22.22 20.48
N LEU A 119 -6.23 23.43 19.93
CA LEU A 119 -7.05 23.64 18.74
C LEU A 119 -6.47 22.83 17.58
N LYS A 120 -7.28 21.92 17.04
CA LYS A 120 -6.88 21.07 15.91
C LYS A 120 -7.26 21.75 14.59
N PRO A 121 -6.49 21.53 13.51
CA PRO A 121 -6.89 21.93 12.16
C PRO A 121 -8.25 21.35 11.78
N LEU A 122 -9.02 22.09 10.98
CA LEU A 122 -10.34 21.69 10.50
C LEU A 122 -10.35 21.64 8.98
N HIS A 123 -10.61 20.46 8.42
CA HIS A 123 -10.91 20.27 7.01
C HIS A 123 -12.39 20.55 6.75
N VAL A 124 -12.69 21.25 5.65
CA VAL A 124 -14.06 21.58 5.26
C VAL A 124 -14.41 20.91 3.93
N ILE A 125 -15.32 19.94 3.96
CA ILE A 125 -15.80 19.22 2.78
C ILE A 125 -17.08 19.84 2.27
N HIS A 126 -16.94 20.80 1.36
CA HIS A 126 -18.04 21.62 0.84
C HIS A 126 -17.83 21.91 -0.66
N PRO A 127 -18.88 21.88 -1.51
CA PRO A 127 -18.81 22.11 -2.96
C PRO A 127 -17.94 23.29 -3.42
N PHE A 128 -18.00 24.41 -2.69
CA PHE A 128 -17.13 25.58 -2.92
C PHE A 128 -15.62 25.28 -3.02
N TYR A 129 -15.12 24.29 -2.27
CA TYR A 129 -13.70 23.89 -2.31
C TYR A 129 -13.44 22.70 -3.23
N PHE A 130 -14.46 21.85 -3.44
CA PHE A 130 -14.37 20.60 -4.18
C PHE A 130 -15.54 20.54 -5.17
N PRO A 131 -15.51 21.33 -6.26
CA PRO A 131 -16.61 21.42 -7.22
C PRO A 131 -16.95 20.08 -7.89
N GLU A 132 -16.01 19.13 -7.88
CA GLU A 132 -16.19 17.77 -8.41
C GLU A 132 -17.35 17.02 -7.75
N VAL A 133 -17.67 17.35 -6.48
CA VAL A 133 -18.77 16.74 -5.72
C VAL A 133 -20.15 17.27 -6.09
N ASP A 134 -20.22 18.35 -6.87
CA ASP A 134 -21.45 19.05 -7.27
C ASP A 134 -21.78 18.79 -8.75
N SER A 135 -21.74 17.51 -9.13
CA SER A 135 -21.92 17.02 -10.50
C SER A 135 -23.10 16.05 -10.62
N ALA A 136 -23.15 15.03 -9.76
CA ALA A 136 -24.23 14.05 -9.67
C ALA A 136 -24.20 13.34 -8.30
N CYS A 137 -25.27 12.60 -7.97
CA CYS A 137 -25.27 11.70 -6.82
C CYS A 137 -24.18 10.63 -6.98
N PRO A 138 -23.21 10.52 -6.04
CA PRO A 138 -22.10 9.59 -6.19
C PRO A 138 -22.52 8.11 -6.06
N VAL A 139 -23.73 7.85 -5.55
CA VAL A 139 -24.26 6.49 -5.38
C VAL A 139 -25.00 5.99 -6.61
N CYS A 140 -25.74 6.85 -7.33
CA CYS A 140 -26.62 6.42 -8.44
C CYS A 140 -26.50 7.24 -9.74
N GLY A 141 -25.61 8.25 -9.80
CA GLY A 141 -25.44 9.11 -10.99
C GLY A 141 -26.58 10.10 -11.27
N SER A 142 -27.61 10.18 -10.41
CA SER A 142 -28.72 11.13 -10.57
C SER A 142 -28.25 12.59 -10.46
N THR A 143 -28.65 13.42 -11.43
CA THR A 143 -28.52 14.88 -11.35
C THR A 143 -29.64 15.56 -10.56
N ASN A 144 -30.71 14.83 -10.20
CA ASN A 144 -31.73 15.33 -9.27
C ASN A 144 -31.28 15.12 -7.82
N TYR A 145 -30.79 16.18 -7.18
CA TYR A 145 -30.28 16.19 -5.81
C TYR A 145 -30.34 17.59 -5.17
N GLY A 146 -30.18 17.65 -3.85
CA GLY A 146 -30.09 18.88 -3.07
C GLY A 146 -29.06 18.83 -1.94
N TRP A 147 -28.62 20.01 -1.49
CA TRP A 147 -27.74 20.18 -0.33
C TRP A 147 -28.55 20.69 0.86
N GLU A 148 -28.70 19.89 1.93
CA GLU A 148 -29.55 20.19 3.10
C GLU A 148 -28.82 21.00 4.20
N GLY A 149 -27.56 21.41 3.97
CA GLY A 149 -26.78 22.25 4.88
C GLY A 149 -25.65 21.49 5.60
N TRP A 150 -25.22 21.98 6.77
CA TRP A 150 -24.09 21.41 7.52
C TRP A 150 -24.48 20.27 8.45
N ASN A 151 -23.55 19.35 8.71
CA ASN A 151 -23.74 18.28 9.70
C ASN A 151 -24.12 18.83 11.09
N THR A 152 -25.27 18.37 11.61
CA THR A 152 -25.85 18.77 12.90
C THR A 152 -25.09 18.23 14.12
N LYS A 153 -24.16 17.28 13.94
CA LYS A 153 -23.35 16.67 15.01
C LYS A 153 -21.97 17.34 15.24
N GLY A 154 -21.64 18.36 14.44
CA GLY A 154 -20.34 19.03 14.48
C GLY A 154 -19.25 18.30 13.69
N HIS A 155 -17.99 18.53 14.06
CA HIS A 155 -16.85 17.87 13.40
C HIS A 155 -16.81 16.35 13.67
N ARG A 156 -16.01 15.66 12.87
CA ARG A 156 -15.57 14.26 13.04
C ARG A 156 -14.04 14.22 13.18
N ASP A 157 -13.54 13.20 13.87
CA ASP A 157 -12.11 12.98 14.11
C ASP A 157 -11.40 12.49 12.83
N VAL A 158 -10.18 12.99 12.59
CA VAL A 158 -9.32 12.62 11.45
C VAL A 158 -7.90 12.39 11.96
N HIS A 159 -7.38 11.18 11.75
CA HIS A 159 -5.99 10.85 12.09
C HIS A 159 -5.02 11.51 11.11
N GLY A 160 -3.95 12.12 11.61
CA GLY A 160 -2.86 12.71 10.82
C GLY A 160 -1.49 12.26 11.33
N ILE A 161 -0.45 12.47 10.51
CA ILE A 161 0.92 12.04 10.85
C ILE A 161 1.46 12.78 12.07
N ASP A 162 1.51 14.12 12.01
CA ASP A 162 2.10 14.93 13.09
C ASP A 162 1.18 15.05 14.31
N LYS A 163 -0.14 15.06 14.07
CA LYS A 163 -1.19 15.21 15.07
C LYS A 163 -2.55 14.85 14.51
N GLU A 164 -3.48 14.62 15.42
CA GLU A 164 -4.91 14.54 15.14
C GLU A 164 -5.49 15.85 14.56
N GLU A 165 -6.49 15.71 13.70
CA GLU A 165 -7.21 16.78 13.02
C GLU A 165 -8.73 16.56 13.09
N TYR A 166 -9.49 17.54 12.61
CA TYR A 166 -10.94 17.47 12.52
C TYR A 166 -11.43 17.69 11.09
N VAL A 167 -12.63 17.21 10.80
CA VAL A 167 -13.33 17.47 9.54
C VAL A 167 -14.79 17.84 9.79
N ILE A 168 -15.31 18.78 9.00
CA ILE A 168 -16.75 19.03 8.90
C ILE A 168 -17.18 19.05 7.45
N GLY A 169 -18.41 18.61 7.19
CA GLY A 169 -18.99 18.53 5.87
C GLY A 169 -20.47 18.85 5.84
N VAL A 170 -21.00 18.89 4.63
CA VAL A 170 -22.41 19.14 4.32
C VAL A 170 -23.20 17.85 4.12
N GLN A 171 -24.53 17.96 4.19
CA GLN A 171 -25.49 16.91 3.94
C GLN A 171 -26.00 17.02 2.49
N PHE A 172 -25.91 15.92 1.78
CA PHE A 172 -26.38 15.71 0.42
C PHE A 172 -27.63 14.83 0.45
N ARG A 173 -28.60 15.14 -0.39
CA ARG A 173 -29.82 14.37 -0.57
C ARG A 173 -30.04 14.06 -2.04
N CYS A 174 -30.22 12.78 -2.37
CA CYS A 174 -30.61 12.35 -3.71
C CYS A 174 -32.14 12.26 -3.80
N ASP A 175 -32.78 13.18 -4.53
CA ASP A 175 -34.21 13.11 -4.86
C ASP A 175 -34.50 12.32 -6.17
N GLY A 176 -33.47 11.63 -6.69
CA GLY A 176 -33.59 10.68 -7.81
C GLY A 176 -33.74 9.23 -7.35
N ALA A 177 -33.00 8.32 -8.00
CA ALA A 177 -33.15 6.87 -7.82
C ALA A 177 -33.05 6.40 -6.35
N CYS A 178 -32.16 6.97 -5.54
CA CYS A 178 -32.03 6.56 -4.13
C CYS A 178 -33.30 6.82 -3.30
N GLN A 179 -33.97 7.96 -3.48
CA GLN A 179 -35.22 8.25 -2.76
C GLN A 179 -36.36 7.34 -3.24
N ASN A 180 -36.48 7.14 -4.56
CA ASN A 180 -37.49 6.24 -5.14
C ASN A 180 -37.32 4.82 -4.61
N GLU A 181 -36.08 4.33 -4.55
CA GLU A 181 -35.75 3.01 -4.01
C GLU A 181 -36.06 2.91 -2.50
N HIS A 182 -35.69 3.94 -1.72
CA HIS A 182 -36.05 4.02 -0.30
C HIS A 182 -37.56 3.94 -0.09
N VAL A 183 -38.35 4.75 -0.83
CA VAL A 183 -39.82 4.75 -0.75
C VAL A 183 -40.39 3.37 -1.13
N ARG A 184 -39.83 2.69 -2.15
CA ARG A 184 -40.23 1.33 -2.54
C ARG A 184 -39.98 0.33 -1.41
N VAL A 185 -38.75 0.26 -0.88
CA VAL A 185 -38.39 -0.69 0.19
C VAL A 185 -39.19 -0.40 1.47
N CYS A 186 -39.41 0.87 1.84
CA CYS A 186 -40.30 1.26 2.94
C CYS A 186 -41.76 0.81 2.72
N ALA A 187 -42.26 0.79 1.48
CA ALA A 187 -43.60 0.31 1.17
C ALA A 187 -43.68 -1.23 1.31
N GLU A 188 -42.71 -1.96 0.75
CA GLU A 188 -42.60 -3.42 0.89
C GLU A 188 -42.43 -3.85 2.36
N ASN A 189 -41.60 -3.15 3.13
CA ASN A 189 -41.38 -3.42 4.55
C ASN A 189 -42.61 -3.17 5.44
N LYS A 190 -43.68 -2.55 4.94
CA LYS A 190 -44.96 -2.43 5.66
C LYS A 190 -45.79 -3.72 5.58
N THR A 191 -45.62 -4.52 4.53
CA THR A 191 -46.38 -5.77 4.32
C THR A 191 -45.65 -7.02 4.80
N ARG A 192 -44.34 -6.94 5.00
CA ARG A 192 -43.48 -8.05 5.45
C ARG A 192 -43.52 -8.28 6.97
N SER A 193 -43.34 -9.55 7.37
CA SER A 193 -43.08 -9.94 8.75
C SER A 193 -41.79 -9.29 9.28
N LYS A 194 -41.55 -9.29 10.60
CA LYS A 194 -40.40 -8.59 11.18
C LYS A 194 -39.08 -9.22 10.76
N GLU A 195 -39.08 -10.53 10.52
CA GLU A 195 -37.97 -11.36 10.06
C GLU A 195 -37.66 -11.18 8.56
N GLU A 196 -38.64 -10.76 7.76
CA GLU A 196 -38.53 -10.58 6.30
C GLU A 196 -38.15 -9.15 5.86
N LYS A 197 -38.06 -8.20 6.79
CA LYS A 197 -37.75 -6.80 6.44
C LYS A 197 -36.32 -6.66 5.91
N VAL A 198 -36.20 -6.02 4.75
CA VAL A 198 -34.92 -5.73 4.11
C VAL A 198 -34.44 -4.34 4.60
N PRO A 199 -33.14 -4.13 4.84
CA PRO A 199 -32.62 -2.82 5.25
C PRO A 199 -33.02 -1.70 4.27
N GLU A 200 -33.56 -0.61 4.80
CA GLU A 200 -33.99 0.54 4.00
C GLU A 200 -32.75 1.29 3.46
N PRO A 201 -32.62 1.48 2.14
CA PRO A 201 -31.45 2.14 1.56
C PRO A 201 -31.44 3.63 1.89
N ASN A 202 -30.25 4.19 2.11
CA ASN A 202 -30.12 5.62 2.37
C ASN A 202 -30.27 6.44 1.08
N PHE A 203 -30.92 7.61 1.20
CA PHE A 203 -30.95 8.64 0.15
C PHE A 203 -30.36 9.99 0.62
N ASN A 204 -30.09 10.11 1.93
CA ASN A 204 -29.40 11.22 2.57
C ASN A 204 -28.01 10.77 3.02
N PHE A 205 -26.99 11.55 2.67
CA PHE A 205 -25.59 11.24 2.88
C PHE A 205 -24.86 12.46 3.44
N ALA A 206 -23.83 12.26 4.26
CA ALA A 206 -22.93 13.35 4.66
C ALA A 206 -21.62 13.22 3.89
N THR A 207 -21.00 14.33 3.48
CA THR A 207 -19.70 14.29 2.78
C THR A 207 -18.54 13.79 3.65
N THR A 208 -18.77 13.54 4.94
CA THR A 208 -17.81 12.88 5.86
C THR A 208 -18.16 11.42 6.19
N ASN A 209 -19.15 10.83 5.51
CA ASN A 209 -19.57 9.44 5.61
C ASN A 209 -18.91 8.62 4.47
N PRO A 210 -18.26 7.47 4.74
CA PRO A 210 -17.66 6.61 3.71
C PRO A 210 -18.61 6.23 2.57
N VAL A 211 -19.90 6.02 2.85
CA VAL A 211 -20.91 5.60 1.85
C VAL A 211 -21.06 6.62 0.71
N PHE A 212 -20.80 7.90 0.96
CA PHE A 212 -20.80 8.93 -0.09
C PHE A 212 -19.65 8.74 -1.09
N TRP A 213 -18.55 8.12 -0.67
CA TRP A 213 -17.30 8.00 -1.42
C TRP A 213 -16.98 6.57 -1.88
N GLN A 214 -17.82 5.58 -1.55
CA GLN A 214 -17.54 4.16 -1.78
C GLN A 214 -17.32 3.80 -3.27
N ASN A 215 -17.96 4.55 -4.18
CA ASN A 215 -17.85 4.36 -5.63
C ASN A 215 -16.67 5.14 -6.27
N TRP A 216 -15.92 5.90 -5.47
CA TRP A 216 -14.75 6.64 -5.95
C TRP A 216 -13.49 5.81 -5.75
N GLU A 217 -12.59 5.88 -6.71
CA GLU A 217 -11.21 5.43 -6.53
C GLU A 217 -10.48 6.33 -5.53
N LEU A 218 -9.59 5.77 -4.71
CA LEU A 218 -8.92 6.55 -3.66
C LEU A 218 -8.01 7.64 -4.24
N TRP A 219 -7.37 7.37 -5.37
CA TRP A 219 -6.58 8.36 -6.11
C TRP A 219 -7.44 9.41 -6.85
N ALA A 220 -8.74 9.16 -7.02
CA ALA A 220 -9.69 10.09 -7.64
C ALA A 220 -10.31 11.09 -6.64
N LEU A 221 -10.06 10.90 -5.33
CA LEU A 221 -10.51 11.84 -4.31
C LEU A 221 -9.80 13.20 -4.48
N PRO A 222 -10.50 14.34 -4.35
CA PRO A 222 -9.90 15.66 -4.54
C PRO A 222 -8.68 15.90 -3.63
N ARG A 223 -7.63 16.50 -4.21
CA ARG A 223 -6.33 16.66 -3.54
C ARG A 223 -6.46 17.47 -2.24
N GLY A 224 -5.92 16.92 -1.15
CA GLY A 224 -5.95 17.56 0.17
C GLY A 224 -7.22 17.28 0.98
N MET A 225 -8.14 16.47 0.45
CA MET A 225 -9.33 16.02 1.18
C MET A 225 -9.03 14.76 2.02
N PRO A 226 -9.33 14.74 3.33
CA PRO A 226 -9.27 13.52 4.13
C PRO A 226 -10.11 12.38 3.56
N VAL A 227 -9.65 11.15 3.74
CA VAL A 227 -10.34 9.93 3.32
C VAL A 227 -11.17 9.39 4.49
N PHE A 228 -12.42 9.03 4.23
CA PHE A 228 -13.36 8.61 5.27
C PHE A 228 -13.59 7.11 5.25
N PHE A 229 -13.44 6.50 6.42
CA PHE A 229 -13.71 5.09 6.69
C PHE A 229 -14.91 4.98 7.63
N LYS A 230 -15.32 3.75 7.95
CA LYS A 230 -16.47 3.47 8.84
C LYS A 230 -16.32 4.12 10.22
N HIS A 231 -15.14 4.03 10.81
CA HIS A 231 -14.89 4.49 12.18
C HIS A 231 -14.17 5.84 12.26
N CYS A 232 -13.11 6.08 11.47
CA CYS A 232 -12.37 7.35 11.42
C CYS A 232 -12.42 8.07 10.06
N GLY A 233 -11.80 9.25 9.98
CA GLY A 233 -11.12 9.70 8.76
C GLY A 233 -9.60 9.64 8.92
N VAL A 234 -8.85 9.73 7.82
CA VAL A 234 -7.38 9.93 7.83
C VAL A 234 -7.00 11.05 6.86
N THR A 235 -5.90 11.77 7.12
CA THR A 235 -5.35 12.73 6.15
C THR A 235 -4.75 12.01 4.94
N PRO A 236 -4.69 12.64 3.74
CA PRO A 236 -4.06 12.03 2.56
C PRO A 236 -2.63 11.56 2.83
N GLU A 237 -1.85 12.37 3.54
CA GLU A 237 -0.46 12.06 3.85
C GLU A 237 -0.34 10.80 4.72
N LEU A 238 -1.27 10.60 5.68
CA LEU A 238 -1.31 9.40 6.50
C LEU A 238 -1.78 8.17 5.71
N LEU A 239 -2.73 8.33 4.78
CA LEU A 239 -3.14 7.26 3.87
C LEU A 239 -1.94 6.80 3.02
N ASP A 240 -1.24 7.73 2.37
CA ASP A 240 -0.07 7.44 1.53
C ASP A 240 1.03 6.73 2.35
N LEU A 241 1.28 7.19 3.59
CA LEU A 241 2.23 6.54 4.51
C LEU A 241 1.80 5.10 4.85
N ILE A 242 0.52 4.88 5.15
CA ILE A 242 -0.01 3.53 5.42
C ILE A 242 0.15 2.64 4.18
N VAL A 243 -0.28 3.11 3.02
CA VAL A 243 -0.26 2.34 1.76
C VAL A 243 1.17 1.97 1.33
N GLU A 244 2.13 2.89 1.44
CA GLU A 244 3.50 2.65 0.99
C GLU A 244 4.35 1.88 2.01
N VAL A 245 4.15 2.09 3.31
CA VAL A 245 5.00 1.46 4.34
C VAL A 245 4.43 0.12 4.83
N ARG A 246 3.10 -0.09 4.83
CA ARG A 246 2.49 -1.31 5.40
C ARG A 246 2.92 -2.64 4.76
N PRO A 247 3.35 -2.73 3.48
CA PRO A 247 3.99 -3.95 2.96
C PRO A 247 5.33 -4.32 3.64
N SER A 248 5.95 -3.39 4.37
CA SER A 248 7.28 -3.54 4.99
C SER A 248 7.29 -3.44 6.51
N THR A 249 6.19 -3.00 7.14
CA THR A 249 6.02 -2.88 8.59
C THR A 249 4.67 -3.44 9.03
N THR A 250 4.44 -3.63 10.33
CA THR A 250 3.17 -4.13 10.85
C THR A 250 2.24 -2.99 11.27
N SER A 251 0.95 -3.28 11.38
CA SER A 251 -0.05 -2.27 11.75
C SER A 251 0.27 -1.65 13.12
N SER A 252 0.69 -2.47 14.08
CA SER A 252 1.10 -2.06 15.44
C SER A 252 2.44 -1.31 15.45
N GLY A 253 3.42 -1.74 14.64
CA GLY A 253 4.68 -0.99 14.47
C GLY A 253 4.46 0.40 13.85
N LEU A 254 3.55 0.52 12.88
CA LEU A 254 3.19 1.81 12.29
C LEU A 254 2.38 2.68 13.26
N SER A 255 1.43 2.09 14.01
CA SER A 255 0.64 2.77 15.05
C SER A 255 1.56 3.40 16.12
N GLU A 256 2.54 2.65 16.63
CA GLU A 256 3.47 3.16 17.64
C GLU A 256 4.39 4.26 17.06
N ASN A 257 4.87 4.12 15.82
CA ASN A 257 5.66 5.18 15.17
C ASN A 257 4.88 6.50 15.04
N ILE A 258 3.60 6.44 14.64
CA ILE A 258 2.73 7.64 14.55
C ILE A 258 2.47 8.22 15.94
N ARG A 259 2.20 7.37 16.94
CA ARG A 259 2.03 7.76 18.33
C ARG A 259 3.27 8.48 18.89
N GLN A 260 4.47 8.04 18.55
CA GLN A 260 5.73 8.72 18.92
C GLN A 260 5.88 10.09 18.24
N LEU A 261 5.44 10.25 16.98
CA LEU A 261 5.39 11.55 16.31
C LEU A 261 4.42 12.52 17.02
N HIS A 262 3.25 12.05 17.45
CA HIS A 262 2.30 12.85 18.24
C HIS A 262 2.90 13.27 19.60
N MET A 263 3.64 12.40 20.28
CA MET A 263 4.37 12.74 21.51
C MET A 263 5.45 13.80 21.27
N LEU A 264 6.18 13.70 20.15
CA LEU A 264 7.21 14.67 19.76
C LEU A 264 6.60 16.06 19.47
N GLU A 265 5.49 16.13 18.75
CA GLU A 265 4.81 17.40 18.46
C GLU A 265 4.19 18.00 19.73
N HIS A 266 3.63 17.19 20.63
CA HIS A 266 3.18 17.65 21.95
C HIS A 266 4.33 18.28 22.76
N GLY A 267 5.49 17.62 22.82
CA GLY A 267 6.68 18.15 23.50
C GLY A 267 7.19 19.46 22.89
N ARG A 268 7.20 19.58 21.56
CA ARG A 268 7.53 20.83 20.85
C ARG A 268 6.53 21.94 21.16
N ALA A 269 5.25 21.61 21.20
CA ALA A 269 4.18 22.55 21.50
C ALA A 269 4.25 23.06 22.94
N PHE A 270 4.56 22.18 23.90
CA PHE A 270 4.80 22.53 25.30
C PHE A 270 6.01 23.47 25.46
N LEU A 271 7.14 23.15 24.83
CA LEU A 271 8.32 24.01 24.84
C LEU A 271 8.00 25.42 24.28
N LYS A 272 7.25 25.48 23.18
CA LYS A 272 6.82 26.74 22.55
C LYS A 272 5.89 27.56 23.44
N TYR A 273 4.96 26.91 24.16
CA TYR A 273 4.11 27.55 25.16
C TYR A 273 4.96 28.20 26.27
N ILE A 274 5.82 27.42 26.95
CA ILE A 274 6.67 27.89 28.05
C ILE A 274 7.60 29.04 27.61
N GLN A 275 8.26 28.91 26.46
CA GLN A 275 9.12 29.95 25.92
C GLN A 275 8.35 31.24 25.62
N THR A 276 7.11 31.15 25.12
CA THR A 276 6.32 32.34 24.77
C THR A 276 5.71 32.99 26.00
N TYR A 277 5.20 32.21 26.95
CA TYR A 277 4.74 32.68 28.26
C TYR A 277 5.85 33.46 28.99
N ARG A 278 7.08 32.91 29.03
CA ARG A 278 8.23 33.57 29.66
C ARG A 278 8.55 34.91 28.99
N LYS A 279 8.55 34.96 27.65
CA LYS A 279 8.82 36.20 26.90
C LYS A 279 7.76 37.28 27.16
N ALA A 280 6.47 36.92 27.21
CA ALA A 280 5.39 37.85 27.51
C ALA A 280 5.55 38.50 28.89
N HIS A 281 5.78 37.70 29.93
CA HIS A 281 5.95 38.18 31.32
C HIS A 281 7.28 38.90 31.57
N THR A 282 8.32 38.65 30.76
CA THR A 282 9.58 39.41 30.83
C THR A 282 9.41 40.82 30.23
N ALA A 283 8.44 41.01 29.32
CA ALA A 283 8.18 42.28 28.63
C ALA A 283 7.19 43.20 29.37
N SER A 284 6.30 42.66 30.20
CA SER A 284 5.39 43.43 31.07
C SER A 284 5.13 42.67 32.36
N TRP A 285 5.46 43.31 33.50
CA TRP A 285 5.21 42.75 34.84
C TRP A 285 3.81 43.04 35.37
N LEU A 286 3.12 44.03 34.79
CA LEU A 286 1.77 44.46 35.18
C LEU A 286 0.66 43.52 34.65
N ASP A 287 0.93 42.82 33.54
CA ASP A 287 -0.03 41.94 32.87
C ASP A 287 0.09 40.46 33.33
N TYR A 288 0.45 40.24 34.59
CA TYR A 288 0.68 38.88 35.13
C TYR A 288 -0.58 38.00 35.14
N TYR A 289 -0.45 36.77 34.66
CA TYR A 289 -1.41 35.69 34.89
C TYR A 289 -0.66 34.37 35.14
N ALA A 290 -1.23 33.51 36.00
CA ALA A 290 -0.57 32.28 36.41
C ALA A 290 -0.29 31.33 35.23
N LEU A 291 0.89 30.68 35.28
CA LEU A 291 1.26 29.61 34.37
C LEU A 291 0.31 28.42 34.57
N LYS A 292 -0.43 28.07 33.52
CA LYS A 292 -1.27 26.86 33.51
C LYS A 292 -0.45 25.63 33.07
N PRO A 293 -0.72 24.44 33.62
CA PRO A 293 -0.10 23.20 33.14
C PRO A 293 -0.59 22.86 31.72
N LEU A 294 0.25 22.15 30.97
CA LEU A 294 -0.17 21.43 29.77
C LEU A 294 -0.49 19.98 30.18
N ALA A 295 -1.55 19.41 29.61
CA ALA A 295 -2.02 18.07 29.92
C ALA A 295 -1.24 16.98 29.17
N SER A 296 -1.40 15.71 29.56
CA SER A 296 -0.77 14.58 28.88
C SER A 296 -1.20 14.47 27.41
N PRO A 297 -0.30 14.08 26.47
CA PRO A 297 -0.60 13.98 25.05
C PRO A 297 -1.78 13.07 24.70
N PHE A 298 -2.13 12.11 25.55
CA PHE A 298 -3.24 11.16 25.32
C PHE A 298 -4.38 11.29 26.33
N GLU A 299 -4.38 12.35 27.16
CA GLU A 299 -5.57 12.67 27.93
C GLU A 299 -6.74 12.98 26.98
N SER A 300 -7.90 12.37 27.27
CA SER A 300 -9.11 12.50 26.44
C SER A 300 -9.69 13.93 26.38
N GLU A 301 -9.12 14.85 27.14
CA GLU A 301 -9.46 16.28 27.17
C GLU A 301 -8.76 17.09 26.07
N PHE A 302 -7.63 16.61 25.52
CA PHE A 302 -6.70 17.46 24.77
C PHE A 302 -6.12 16.81 23.51
N GLY A 303 -5.69 15.55 23.58
CA GLY A 303 -5.11 14.85 22.43
C GLY A 303 -6.13 13.98 21.69
N GLY A 304 -6.90 13.20 22.44
CA GLY A 304 -7.54 11.99 21.91
C GLY A 304 -6.53 10.83 21.85
N SER A 305 -6.98 9.67 21.39
CA SER A 305 -6.09 8.55 21.07
C SER A 305 -5.47 8.76 19.68
N SER A 306 -4.16 8.50 19.56
CA SER A 306 -3.54 8.24 18.25
C SER A 306 -4.27 7.10 17.52
N ILE A 307 -4.12 7.06 16.19
CA ILE A 307 -4.56 5.93 15.36
C ILE A 307 -4.08 4.57 15.91
N SER A 308 -4.98 3.59 15.94
CA SER A 308 -4.66 2.21 16.34
C SER A 308 -4.26 1.34 15.15
N ASP A 309 -3.71 0.18 15.46
CA ASP A 309 -3.35 -0.86 14.49
C ASP A 309 -4.57 -1.55 13.87
N GLU A 310 -5.67 -1.70 14.60
CA GLU A 310 -6.98 -2.05 14.05
C GLU A 310 -7.38 -1.08 12.93
N ILE A 311 -7.34 0.23 13.19
CA ILE A 311 -7.71 1.26 12.21
C ILE A 311 -6.75 1.27 11.01
N ILE A 312 -5.43 1.13 11.24
CA ILE A 312 -4.45 1.01 10.14
C ILE A 312 -4.76 -0.22 9.26
N SER A 313 -5.22 -1.32 9.86
CA SER A 313 -5.60 -2.53 9.14
C SER A 313 -6.91 -2.35 8.35
N GLU A 314 -7.92 -1.69 8.92
CA GLU A 314 -9.15 -1.30 8.20
C GLU A 314 -8.84 -0.40 6.99
N VAL A 315 -8.01 0.64 7.19
CA VAL A 315 -7.60 1.60 6.15
C VAL A 315 -6.89 0.90 5.00
N TYR A 316 -5.95 0.01 5.31
CA TYR A 316 -5.19 -0.73 4.30
C TYR A 316 -6.03 -1.79 3.56
N LEU A 317 -7.00 -2.43 4.26
CA LEU A 317 -7.96 -3.34 3.66
C LEU A 317 -8.89 -2.63 2.66
N GLU A 318 -9.48 -1.50 3.06
CA GLU A 318 -10.33 -0.67 2.21
C GLU A 318 -9.57 -0.11 0.99
N PHE A 319 -8.29 0.26 1.18
CA PHE A 319 -7.41 0.60 0.06
C PHE A 319 -7.21 -0.57 -0.91
N THR A 320 -7.03 -1.77 -0.37
CA THR A 320 -6.78 -2.94 -1.20
C THR A 320 -8.02 -3.38 -1.96
N SER A 321 -9.19 -3.39 -1.32
CA SER A 321 -10.45 -3.80 -1.93
C SER A 321 -10.93 -2.82 -3.02
N ARG A 322 -10.72 -1.51 -2.83
CA ARG A 322 -11.15 -0.48 -3.79
C ARG A 322 -10.21 -0.27 -4.96
N SER A 323 -8.90 -0.35 -4.74
CA SER A 323 -7.90 -0.02 -5.77
C SER A 323 -6.94 -1.17 -6.03
N ARG A 324 -6.14 -1.57 -5.02
CA ARG A 324 -4.93 -2.38 -5.30
C ARG A 324 -5.22 -3.79 -5.81
N GLN A 325 -6.31 -4.42 -5.39
CA GLN A 325 -6.71 -5.72 -5.91
C GLN A 325 -7.00 -5.64 -7.41
N GLY A 326 -7.82 -4.67 -7.86
CA GLY A 326 -8.09 -4.43 -9.26
C GLY A 326 -6.81 -4.19 -10.06
N GLU A 327 -5.97 -3.25 -9.59
CA GLU A 327 -4.68 -2.92 -10.22
C GLU A 327 -3.77 -4.15 -10.39
N SER A 328 -3.66 -4.97 -9.34
CA SER A 328 -2.88 -6.21 -9.33
C SER A 328 -3.39 -7.22 -10.35
N GLU A 329 -4.70 -7.45 -10.37
CA GLU A 329 -5.31 -8.45 -11.24
C GLU A 329 -5.33 -8.00 -12.71
N GLU A 330 -5.71 -6.76 -13.00
CA GLU A 330 -5.71 -6.20 -14.36
C GLU A 330 -4.30 -6.22 -14.95
N TYR A 331 -3.29 -5.76 -14.21
CA TYR A 331 -1.92 -5.81 -14.69
C TYR A 331 -1.42 -7.25 -14.88
N MET A 332 -1.71 -8.17 -13.96
CA MET A 332 -1.39 -9.60 -14.16
C MET A 332 -2.05 -10.20 -15.41
N ARG A 333 -3.27 -9.78 -15.76
CA ARG A 333 -3.96 -10.21 -16.98
C ARG A 333 -3.31 -9.67 -18.27
N THR A 334 -2.38 -8.72 -18.20
CA THR A 334 -1.56 -8.32 -19.36
C THR A 334 -0.34 -9.22 -19.59
N LEU A 335 0.02 -10.06 -18.61
CA LEU A 335 1.29 -10.81 -18.61
C LEU A 335 1.16 -12.21 -19.19
N HIS A 336 2.14 -12.62 -19.99
CA HIS A 336 2.32 -13.99 -20.44
C HIS A 336 3.77 -14.45 -20.21
N GLY A 337 4.07 -15.69 -20.60
CA GLY A 337 5.41 -16.25 -20.57
C GLY A 337 5.53 -17.42 -21.52
N ILE A 338 6.70 -17.55 -22.14
CA ILE A 338 7.08 -18.69 -22.97
C ILE A 338 7.40 -19.90 -22.10
N CYS A 339 8.05 -19.66 -20.95
CA CYS A 339 8.33 -20.69 -19.95
C CYS A 339 7.69 -20.29 -18.63
N ILE A 340 6.84 -21.15 -18.08
CA ILE A 340 6.24 -20.96 -16.77
C ILE A 340 6.84 -21.91 -15.74
N SER A 341 7.05 -21.44 -14.52
CA SER A 341 7.40 -22.28 -13.36
C SER A 341 6.27 -22.23 -12.35
N MET A 342 5.85 -23.38 -11.79
CA MET A 342 4.78 -23.46 -10.80
C MET A 342 5.22 -24.22 -9.55
N ASP A 343 4.77 -23.74 -8.38
CA ASP A 343 5.11 -24.26 -7.06
C ASP A 343 4.02 -23.86 -6.04
N ALA A 344 3.87 -24.61 -4.95
CA ALA A 344 2.93 -24.37 -3.87
C ALA A 344 3.63 -24.28 -2.50
N THR A 345 3.63 -23.09 -1.88
CA THR A 345 4.22 -22.90 -0.54
C THR A 345 3.19 -23.09 0.58
N PHE A 346 3.48 -24.02 1.51
CA PHE A 346 2.57 -24.38 2.59
C PHE A 346 2.80 -23.60 3.89
N LYS A 347 4.03 -23.09 4.11
CA LYS A 347 4.44 -22.46 5.38
C LYS A 347 3.54 -21.30 5.82
N VAL A 348 3.11 -20.45 4.89
CA VAL A 348 2.20 -19.34 5.19
C VAL A 348 0.81 -19.84 5.55
N VAL A 349 0.30 -20.81 4.79
CA VAL A 349 -1.06 -21.33 4.93
C VAL A 349 -1.22 -22.18 6.19
N ASN A 350 -0.16 -22.86 6.64
CA ASN A 350 -0.16 -23.58 7.91
C ASN A 350 -0.36 -22.65 9.12
N LYS A 351 -0.02 -21.35 9.01
CA LYS A 351 -0.32 -20.32 10.03
C LYS A 351 -1.78 -19.85 10.01
N ALA A 352 -2.55 -20.17 8.96
CA ALA A 352 -3.97 -19.82 8.85
C ALA A 352 -4.83 -20.86 9.61
N VAL A 353 -5.05 -20.57 10.89
CA VAL A 353 -5.77 -21.42 11.85
C VAL A 353 -7.13 -20.84 12.22
N ILE A 354 -8.12 -21.71 12.41
CA ILE A 354 -9.34 -21.37 13.14
C ILE A 354 -9.16 -21.84 14.58
N VAL A 355 -9.46 -20.95 15.52
CA VAL A 355 -9.50 -21.24 16.96
C VAL A 355 -10.97 -21.47 17.34
N ASP A 356 -11.29 -22.63 17.89
CA ASP A 356 -12.65 -22.91 18.36
C ASP A 356 -12.92 -22.38 19.79
N ASN A 357 -14.17 -22.50 20.22
CA ASN A 357 -14.62 -22.13 21.57
C ASN A 357 -14.02 -23.00 22.70
N LYS A 358 -13.19 -23.99 22.39
CA LYS A 358 -12.37 -24.78 23.33
C LYS A 358 -10.87 -24.46 23.18
N ARG A 359 -10.53 -23.36 22.50
CA ARG A 359 -9.16 -22.95 22.14
C ARG A 359 -8.36 -24.02 21.37
N ARG A 360 -9.03 -24.87 20.58
CA ARG A 360 -8.38 -25.84 19.68
C ARG A 360 -8.11 -25.18 18.33
N TRP A 361 -6.91 -25.43 17.81
CA TRP A 361 -6.36 -24.79 16.62
C TRP A 361 -6.49 -25.75 15.43
N THR A 362 -7.18 -25.33 14.36
CA THR A 362 -7.42 -26.17 13.18
C THR A 362 -7.01 -25.44 11.90
N THR A 363 -6.02 -25.99 11.19
CA THR A 363 -5.65 -25.52 9.83
C THR A 363 -6.68 -26.03 8.82
N VAL A 364 -7.49 -25.12 8.28
CA VAL A 364 -8.55 -25.45 7.31
C VAL A 364 -8.03 -25.48 5.87
N MET A 365 -7.07 -24.62 5.55
CA MET A 365 -6.49 -24.49 4.21
C MET A 365 -5.34 -25.47 4.04
N LYS A 366 -5.46 -26.43 3.12
CA LYS A 366 -4.48 -27.52 2.94
C LYS A 366 -3.71 -27.47 1.63
N GLY A 367 -4.11 -26.62 0.68
CA GLY A 367 -3.53 -26.53 -0.66
C GLY A 367 -2.28 -25.65 -0.80
N GLY A 368 -1.94 -24.85 0.22
CA GLY A 368 -0.83 -23.90 0.14
C GLY A 368 -1.15 -22.67 -0.73
N ILE A 369 -0.17 -21.78 -0.90
CA ILE A 369 -0.23 -20.72 -1.91
C ILE A 369 0.41 -21.28 -3.18
N THR A 370 -0.42 -21.65 -4.14
CA THR A 370 0.04 -22.01 -5.49
C THR A 370 0.38 -20.73 -6.23
N SER A 371 1.57 -20.64 -6.81
CA SER A 371 1.98 -19.51 -7.63
C SER A 371 2.65 -19.95 -8.93
N THR A 372 2.64 -19.07 -9.92
CA THR A 372 3.27 -19.31 -11.23
C THR A 372 4.01 -18.06 -11.68
N ILE A 373 5.24 -18.22 -12.18
CA ILE A 373 6.06 -17.12 -12.72
C ILE A 373 6.48 -17.40 -14.18
N ASN A 374 6.71 -16.34 -14.96
CA ASN A 374 7.31 -16.43 -16.30
C ASN A 374 8.86 -16.46 -16.27
N GLU A 375 9.49 -16.55 -17.44
CA GLU A 375 10.95 -16.48 -17.64
C GLU A 375 11.59 -15.16 -17.17
N HIS A 376 10.80 -14.08 -17.07
CA HIS A 376 11.21 -12.80 -16.48
C HIS A 376 11.05 -12.75 -14.96
N THR A 377 10.45 -13.79 -14.37
CA THR A 377 10.04 -13.96 -12.96
C THR A 377 8.81 -13.17 -12.54
N GLU A 378 8.08 -12.52 -13.43
CA GLU A 378 6.80 -11.87 -13.12
C GLU A 378 5.78 -12.94 -12.74
N THR A 379 5.01 -12.71 -11.67
CA THR A 379 3.96 -13.60 -11.20
C THR A 379 2.77 -13.54 -12.15
N LEU A 380 2.46 -14.66 -12.79
CA LEU A 380 1.36 -14.82 -13.74
C LEU A 380 0.05 -15.27 -13.08
N ILE A 381 0.16 -16.05 -12.01
CA ILE A 381 -0.94 -16.68 -11.27
C ILE A 381 -0.51 -16.72 -9.80
N TRP A 382 -1.45 -16.46 -8.89
CA TRP A 382 -1.33 -16.89 -7.50
C TRP A 382 -2.72 -17.16 -6.91
N ARG A 383 -2.85 -18.23 -6.11
CA ARG A 383 -4.09 -18.61 -5.41
C ARG A 383 -3.77 -19.23 -4.05
N MET A 384 -4.60 -18.94 -3.06
CA MET A 384 -4.56 -19.62 -1.76
C MET A 384 -5.49 -20.83 -1.83
N CYS A 385 -4.93 -22.00 -2.09
CA CYS A 385 -5.68 -23.21 -2.40
C CYS A 385 -6.25 -23.88 -1.15
N GLN A 386 -7.51 -24.31 -1.22
CA GLN A 386 -8.22 -24.95 -0.11
C GLN A 386 -7.75 -26.39 0.07
N SER A 387 -7.46 -27.09 -1.04
CA SER A 387 -7.03 -28.48 -1.08
C SER A 387 -5.82 -28.70 -1.99
N GLN A 388 -5.20 -29.88 -1.89
CA GLN A 388 -4.09 -30.30 -2.76
C GLN A 388 -4.59 -31.00 -4.05
N LYS A 389 -5.84 -30.74 -4.47
CA LYS A 389 -6.41 -31.39 -5.65
C LYS A 389 -5.99 -30.67 -6.92
N ASN A 390 -5.59 -31.44 -7.93
CA ASN A 390 -5.21 -30.95 -9.26
C ASN A 390 -6.27 -30.06 -9.94
N VAL A 391 -7.55 -30.16 -9.55
CA VAL A 391 -8.62 -29.31 -10.09
C VAL A 391 -8.41 -27.83 -9.80
N GLU A 392 -7.88 -27.43 -8.62
CA GLU A 392 -7.63 -26.00 -8.33
C GLU A 392 -6.50 -25.43 -9.19
N MET A 393 -5.51 -26.27 -9.53
CA MET A 393 -4.44 -25.96 -10.47
C MET A 393 -4.97 -25.87 -11.91
N MET A 394 -5.83 -26.80 -12.34
CA MET A 394 -6.45 -26.77 -13.66
C MET A 394 -7.38 -25.56 -13.83
N GLU A 395 -8.23 -25.24 -12.85
CA GLU A 395 -9.07 -24.03 -12.83
C GLU A 395 -8.23 -22.75 -13.02
N ALA A 396 -6.98 -22.74 -12.56
CA ALA A 396 -6.06 -21.62 -12.74
C ALA A 396 -5.38 -21.62 -14.13
N LEU A 397 -4.91 -22.79 -14.59
CA LEU A 397 -4.28 -22.96 -15.89
C LEU A 397 -5.25 -22.77 -17.06
N ASP A 398 -6.53 -23.15 -16.92
CA ASP A 398 -7.59 -22.88 -17.89
C ASP A 398 -7.91 -21.38 -17.98
N GLY A 399 -7.79 -20.67 -16.86
CA GLY A 399 -7.80 -19.21 -16.82
C GLY A 399 -6.65 -18.61 -17.63
N TYR A 400 -5.43 -19.08 -17.38
CA TYR A 400 -4.25 -18.63 -18.12
C TYR A 400 -4.30 -18.99 -19.62
N ALA A 401 -4.81 -20.17 -19.97
CA ALA A 401 -5.00 -20.58 -21.36
C ALA A 401 -6.05 -19.73 -22.09
N ARG A 402 -7.06 -19.19 -21.38
CA ARG A 402 -7.95 -18.14 -21.92
C ARG A 402 -7.19 -16.82 -22.09
N ARG A 403 -6.39 -16.40 -21.11
CA ARG A 403 -5.56 -15.19 -21.20
C ARG A 403 -4.65 -15.17 -22.42
N CYS A 404 -3.94 -16.26 -22.73
CA CYS A 404 -3.11 -16.35 -23.94
C CYS A 404 -3.93 -16.08 -25.22
N LYS A 405 -5.16 -16.59 -25.31
CA LYS A 405 -6.05 -16.36 -26.46
C LYS A 405 -6.49 -14.90 -26.57
N GLU A 406 -6.92 -14.29 -25.46
CA GLU A 406 -7.32 -12.86 -25.42
C GLU A 406 -6.16 -11.92 -25.77
N LEU A 407 -4.93 -12.27 -25.37
CA LEU A 407 -3.70 -11.55 -25.73
C LEU A 407 -3.21 -11.84 -27.17
N ASN A 408 -3.82 -12.80 -27.87
CA ASN A 408 -3.37 -13.30 -29.18
C ASN A 408 -1.88 -13.74 -29.16
N VAL A 409 -1.48 -14.48 -28.11
CA VAL A 409 -0.15 -15.09 -27.95
C VAL A 409 -0.26 -16.59 -27.78
N ASP A 410 0.81 -17.31 -28.14
CA ASP A 410 0.86 -18.76 -27.92
C ASP A 410 0.85 -19.12 -26.41
N PRO A 411 0.25 -20.26 -26.04
CA PRO A 411 0.46 -20.89 -24.73
C PRO A 411 1.95 -21.19 -24.49
N PRO A 412 2.40 -21.32 -23.23
CA PRO A 412 3.81 -21.58 -22.91
C PRO A 412 4.31 -22.87 -23.57
N GLU A 413 5.54 -22.80 -24.09
CA GLU A 413 6.26 -23.94 -24.63
C GLU A 413 6.73 -24.92 -23.55
N ILE A 414 7.00 -24.40 -22.34
CA ILE A 414 7.62 -25.15 -21.24
C ILE A 414 6.90 -24.84 -19.92
N THR A 415 6.61 -25.89 -19.14
CA THR A 415 6.06 -25.80 -17.78
C THR A 415 6.97 -26.55 -16.80
N VAL A 416 7.66 -25.82 -15.93
CA VAL A 416 8.59 -26.35 -14.91
C VAL A 416 7.84 -26.56 -13.59
N VAL A 417 7.92 -27.76 -13.03
CA VAL A 417 7.28 -28.13 -11.74
C VAL A 417 8.10 -29.16 -10.97
N ASP A 418 7.90 -29.23 -9.65
CA ASP A 418 8.64 -30.12 -8.74
C ASP A 418 8.35 -31.60 -9.01
N SER A 419 7.12 -31.94 -9.40
CA SER A 419 6.69 -33.32 -9.62
C SER A 419 6.08 -33.49 -11.01
N CYS A 420 6.91 -33.27 -12.03
CA CYS A 420 6.49 -33.29 -13.44
C CYS A 420 5.63 -34.52 -13.80
N CYS A 421 6.07 -35.74 -13.50
CA CYS A 421 5.32 -36.97 -13.81
C CYS A 421 3.96 -37.06 -13.12
N HIS A 422 3.78 -36.44 -11.95
CA HIS A 422 2.50 -36.44 -11.22
C HIS A 422 1.52 -35.42 -11.82
N PHE A 423 1.99 -34.20 -12.08
CA PHE A 423 1.15 -33.11 -12.57
C PHE A 423 0.95 -33.11 -14.10
N ARG A 424 1.76 -33.85 -14.87
CA ARG A 424 1.77 -33.85 -16.35
C ARG A 424 0.38 -34.02 -16.97
N GLY A 425 -0.42 -34.97 -16.49
CA GLY A 425 -1.76 -35.21 -17.03
C GLY A 425 -2.70 -34.01 -16.87
N ALA A 426 -2.71 -33.41 -15.67
CA ALA A 426 -3.53 -32.23 -15.38
C ALA A 426 -3.04 -30.98 -16.12
N ILE A 427 -1.72 -30.76 -16.20
CA ILE A 427 -1.14 -29.63 -16.94
C ILE A 427 -1.46 -29.74 -18.44
N LEU A 428 -1.29 -30.93 -19.04
CA LEU A 428 -1.58 -31.14 -20.47
C LEU A 428 -3.08 -31.05 -20.80
N GLN A 429 -3.98 -31.18 -19.82
CA GLN A 429 -5.40 -30.97 -20.03
C GLN A 429 -5.73 -29.49 -20.30
N SER A 430 -5.09 -28.58 -19.54
CA SER A 430 -5.22 -27.12 -19.73
C SER A 430 -4.30 -26.56 -20.81
N LEU A 431 -3.09 -27.13 -20.97
CA LEU A 431 -2.02 -26.66 -21.86
C LEU A 431 -1.48 -27.81 -22.74
N PRO A 432 -2.22 -28.28 -23.77
CA PRO A 432 -1.92 -29.54 -24.47
C PRO A 432 -0.59 -29.59 -25.23
N LYS A 433 0.05 -28.45 -25.49
CA LYS A 433 1.31 -28.35 -26.26
C LYS A 433 2.55 -28.10 -25.40
N THR A 434 2.42 -27.89 -24.08
CA THR A 434 3.57 -27.55 -23.23
C THR A 434 4.46 -28.76 -22.93
N LEU A 435 5.78 -28.54 -22.90
CA LEU A 435 6.74 -29.49 -22.39
C LEU A 435 6.79 -29.40 -20.85
N VAL A 436 6.17 -30.36 -20.17
CA VAL A 436 6.22 -30.47 -18.70
C VAL A 436 7.56 -31.04 -18.25
N VAL A 437 8.35 -30.25 -17.53
CA VAL A 437 9.71 -30.57 -17.09
C VAL A 437 9.87 -30.48 -15.56
N LEU A 438 10.88 -31.18 -15.06
CA LEU A 438 11.30 -31.18 -13.65
C LEU A 438 12.20 -29.97 -13.36
N ASP A 439 11.98 -29.36 -12.19
CA ASP A 439 12.88 -28.37 -11.61
C ASP A 439 14.21 -29.00 -11.13
N VAL A 440 15.33 -28.31 -11.40
CA VAL A 440 16.68 -28.75 -11.03
C VAL A 440 16.93 -28.58 -9.53
N TYR A 441 16.32 -27.58 -8.88
CA TYR A 441 16.45 -27.40 -7.43
C TYR A 441 15.80 -28.57 -6.67
N HIS A 442 14.59 -28.99 -7.06
CA HIS A 442 13.91 -30.16 -6.50
C HIS A 442 14.59 -31.50 -6.79
N LEU A 443 15.19 -31.67 -7.98
CA LEU A 443 16.06 -32.82 -8.26
C LEU A 443 17.21 -32.90 -7.24
N ASN A 444 17.94 -31.80 -7.05
CA ASN A 444 19.08 -31.76 -6.14
C ASN A 444 18.64 -31.97 -4.69
N GLY A 445 17.52 -31.36 -4.27
CA GLY A 445 16.94 -31.55 -2.95
C GLY A 445 16.73 -33.03 -2.59
N ARG A 446 16.23 -33.84 -3.53
CA ARG A 446 16.03 -35.29 -3.34
C ARG A 446 17.35 -36.05 -3.12
N TYR A 447 18.37 -35.77 -3.93
CA TYR A 447 19.71 -36.36 -3.73
C TYR A 447 20.32 -35.95 -2.40
N LEU A 448 20.21 -34.68 -2.01
CA LEU A 448 20.78 -34.17 -0.76
C LEU A 448 20.04 -34.68 0.49
N ALA A 449 18.78 -35.07 0.38
CA ALA A 449 18.05 -35.79 1.44
C ALA A 449 18.53 -37.24 1.62
N ALA A 450 19.17 -37.83 0.60
CA ALA A 450 19.73 -39.19 0.65
C ALA A 450 21.19 -39.26 1.14
N VAL A 451 21.81 -38.12 1.46
CA VAL A 451 23.18 -38.06 1.99
C VAL A 451 23.18 -38.38 3.49
N VAL A 452 24.01 -39.34 3.93
CA VAL A 452 24.21 -39.71 5.35
C VAL A 452 24.63 -38.47 6.15
N ASP A 453 24.08 -38.28 7.35
CA ASP A 453 24.29 -37.12 8.23
C ASP A 453 23.88 -35.75 7.63
N GLY A 454 23.28 -35.74 6.44
CA GLY A 454 22.73 -34.55 5.79
C GLY A 454 23.71 -33.37 5.79
N MET A 455 23.32 -32.26 6.43
CA MET A 455 24.12 -31.02 6.53
C MET A 455 25.49 -31.20 7.21
N LYS A 456 25.66 -32.23 8.06
CA LYS A 456 26.94 -32.50 8.74
C LYS A 456 27.95 -33.24 7.86
N ASN A 457 27.52 -33.78 6.71
CA ASN A 457 28.41 -34.53 5.83
C ASN A 457 29.37 -33.59 5.07
N PRO A 458 30.70 -33.77 5.19
CA PRO A 458 31.68 -32.89 4.54
C PRO A 458 31.62 -32.96 3.00
N HIS A 459 31.01 -34.00 2.44
CA HIS A 459 30.86 -34.18 0.99
C HIS A 459 29.54 -33.63 0.43
N ARG A 460 28.56 -33.23 1.26
CA ARG A 460 27.24 -32.74 0.78
C ARG A 460 27.35 -31.64 -0.28
N SER A 461 28.24 -30.66 -0.08
CA SER A 461 28.45 -29.56 -1.02
C SER A 461 29.22 -29.95 -2.29
N ALA A 462 29.89 -31.10 -2.31
CA ALA A 462 30.48 -31.67 -3.53
C ALA A 462 29.43 -32.48 -4.30
N VAL A 463 28.64 -33.32 -3.61
CA VAL A 463 27.49 -34.04 -4.18
C VAL A 463 26.53 -33.08 -4.87
N SER A 464 26.13 -32.00 -4.19
CA SER A 464 25.24 -30.95 -4.74
C SER A 464 25.73 -30.38 -6.07
N ARG A 465 27.06 -30.18 -6.21
CA ARG A 465 27.68 -29.69 -7.45
C ARG A 465 27.64 -30.74 -8.53
N ASP A 466 28.10 -31.94 -8.22
CA ASP A 466 28.13 -33.03 -9.20
C ASP A 466 26.73 -33.33 -9.74
N VAL A 467 25.69 -33.39 -8.88
CA VAL A 467 24.29 -33.60 -9.29
C VAL A 467 23.82 -32.51 -10.27
N VAL A 468 24.14 -31.24 -10.01
CA VAL A 468 23.79 -30.14 -10.92
C VAL A 468 24.59 -30.19 -12.21
N ASP A 469 25.88 -30.50 -12.16
CA ASP A 469 26.76 -30.55 -13.34
C ASP A 469 26.51 -31.78 -14.24
N CYS A 470 25.76 -32.76 -13.75
CA CYS A 470 25.17 -33.82 -14.59
C CYS A 470 24.05 -33.29 -15.50
N ILE A 471 23.33 -32.26 -15.08
CA ILE A 471 22.16 -31.71 -15.81
C ILE A 471 22.52 -30.45 -16.58
N LEU A 472 23.23 -29.52 -15.92
CA LEU A 472 23.66 -28.25 -16.48
C LEU A 472 25.05 -28.35 -17.05
N LYS A 473 25.19 -27.93 -18.31
CA LYS A 473 26.47 -27.67 -18.97
C LYS A 473 27.07 -26.34 -18.51
N MET A 474 26.22 -25.35 -18.28
CA MET A 474 26.60 -24.06 -17.69
C MET A 474 25.48 -23.54 -16.81
N ARG A 475 25.84 -23.05 -15.62
CA ARG A 475 24.88 -22.47 -14.65
C ARG A 475 24.57 -21.02 -15.06
N ALA A 476 23.34 -20.55 -14.80
CA ALA A 476 22.91 -19.20 -15.15
C ALA A 476 23.76 -18.13 -14.41
N ALA A 477 24.33 -17.18 -15.15
CA ALA A 477 25.24 -16.17 -14.60
C ALA A 477 25.23 -14.87 -15.42
N LYS A 478 25.42 -13.72 -14.76
CA LYS A 478 25.54 -12.38 -15.38
C LYS A 478 24.47 -12.10 -16.46
N GLY A 479 23.21 -12.39 -16.14
CA GLY A 479 22.06 -12.20 -17.02
C GLY A 479 21.78 -13.35 -18.00
N LYS A 480 22.79 -14.18 -18.33
CA LYS A 480 22.64 -15.34 -19.22
C LYS A 480 21.82 -16.47 -18.57
N PRO A 481 20.98 -17.20 -19.34
CA PRO A 481 20.30 -18.41 -18.89
C PRO A 481 21.28 -19.56 -18.64
N ALA A 482 20.77 -20.68 -18.11
CA ALA A 482 21.54 -21.91 -17.94
C ALA A 482 21.53 -22.75 -19.23
N GLU A 483 22.67 -23.36 -19.56
CA GLU A 483 22.77 -24.36 -20.65
C GLU A 483 22.65 -25.77 -20.07
N TYR A 484 21.97 -26.65 -20.81
CA TYR A 484 21.65 -28.02 -20.41
C TYR A 484 22.36 -29.03 -21.31
N TRP A 485 22.84 -30.13 -20.71
CA TRP A 485 23.29 -31.30 -21.46
C TRP A 485 22.10 -31.96 -22.19
N SER A 486 22.37 -32.70 -23.27
CA SER A 486 21.35 -33.52 -23.94
C SER A 486 20.89 -34.66 -23.03
N GLN A 487 19.70 -35.23 -23.27
CA GLN A 487 19.15 -36.29 -22.42
C GLN A 487 20.14 -37.47 -22.22
N ALA A 488 20.75 -37.98 -23.30
CA ALA A 488 21.69 -39.09 -23.23
C ALA A 488 22.94 -38.75 -22.39
N GLU A 489 23.45 -37.51 -22.50
CA GLU A 489 24.56 -37.04 -21.66
C GLU A 489 24.15 -36.89 -20.19
N GLN A 490 22.93 -36.42 -19.91
CA GLN A 490 22.39 -36.33 -18.55
C GLN A 490 22.28 -37.72 -17.91
N GLU A 491 21.79 -38.73 -18.65
CA GLU A 491 21.68 -40.11 -18.16
C GLU A 491 23.05 -40.68 -17.79
N GLN A 492 24.02 -40.60 -18.71
CA GLN A 492 25.38 -41.10 -18.50
C GLN A 492 26.07 -40.40 -17.32
N LYS A 493 26.02 -39.06 -17.27
CA LYS A 493 26.65 -38.29 -16.19
C LYS A 493 26.03 -38.60 -14.82
N LEU A 494 24.70 -38.76 -14.74
CA LEU A 494 24.02 -39.01 -13.47
C LEU A 494 24.35 -40.40 -12.90
N GLU A 495 24.48 -41.42 -13.77
CA GLU A 495 24.99 -42.75 -13.38
C GLU A 495 26.45 -42.66 -12.91
N ASP A 496 27.34 -42.05 -13.70
CA ASP A 496 28.77 -41.89 -13.35
C ASP A 496 28.96 -41.16 -12.01
N MET A 497 28.15 -40.11 -11.75
CA MET A 497 28.11 -39.39 -10.49
C MET A 497 27.64 -40.25 -9.33
N TYR A 498 26.56 -41.02 -9.49
CA TYR A 498 26.09 -41.91 -8.45
C TYR A 498 27.14 -42.96 -8.09
N GLN A 499 27.72 -43.62 -9.11
CA GLN A 499 28.77 -44.63 -8.95
C GLN A 499 30.05 -44.06 -8.31
N LYS A 500 30.45 -42.83 -8.66
CA LYS A 500 31.56 -42.10 -8.00
C LYS A 500 31.35 -41.99 -6.49
N TRP A 501 30.14 -41.65 -6.04
CA TRP A 501 29.83 -41.49 -4.63
C TRP A 501 29.52 -42.81 -3.91
N VAL A 502 29.00 -43.84 -4.61
CA VAL A 502 28.91 -45.22 -4.09
C VAL A 502 30.32 -45.74 -3.74
N LYS A 503 31.29 -45.60 -4.66
CA LYS A 503 32.69 -46.02 -4.43
C LYS A 503 33.37 -45.31 -3.25
N LYS A 504 32.85 -44.16 -2.82
CA LYS A 504 33.34 -43.41 -1.65
C LYS A 504 32.86 -44.02 -0.31
N GLY A 505 31.74 -44.75 -0.31
CA GLY A 505 31.20 -45.49 0.83
C GLY A 505 30.59 -44.65 1.98
N THR A 506 31.02 -43.40 2.17
CA THR A 506 30.66 -42.55 3.33
C THR A 506 29.60 -41.47 3.07
N VAL A 507 28.92 -41.54 1.92
CA VAL A 507 28.05 -40.45 1.44
C VAL A 507 26.59 -40.87 1.33
N TRP A 508 26.31 -42.06 0.79
CA TRP A 508 24.94 -42.49 0.50
C TRP A 508 24.30 -43.25 1.66
N SER A 509 23.08 -42.85 2.01
CA SER A 509 22.22 -43.60 2.94
C SER A 509 21.60 -44.81 2.25
N ALA A 510 20.99 -45.72 3.01
CA ALA A 510 20.26 -46.87 2.47
C ALA A 510 19.11 -46.49 1.50
N ALA A 511 18.60 -45.26 1.57
CA ALA A 511 17.56 -44.76 0.66
C ALA A 511 18.11 -44.26 -0.69
N ALA A 512 19.42 -44.04 -0.83
CA ALA A 512 20.01 -43.37 -1.98
C ALA A 512 19.87 -44.13 -3.29
N GLN A 513 19.93 -45.46 -3.26
CA GLN A 513 19.72 -46.28 -4.46
C GLN A 513 18.34 -46.02 -5.07
N LYS A 514 17.28 -46.09 -4.25
CA LYS A 514 15.92 -45.82 -4.71
C LYS A 514 15.78 -44.39 -5.23
N VAL A 515 16.34 -43.41 -4.52
CA VAL A 515 16.32 -42.00 -4.98
C VAL A 515 17.00 -41.86 -6.33
N HIS A 516 18.16 -42.50 -6.54
CA HIS A 516 18.87 -42.50 -7.82
C HIS A 516 18.05 -43.16 -8.93
N GLU A 517 17.49 -44.36 -8.70
CA GLU A 517 16.63 -45.06 -9.65
C GLU A 517 15.42 -44.21 -10.06
N ASP A 518 14.72 -43.61 -9.09
CA ASP A 518 13.60 -42.70 -9.31
C ASP A 518 14.02 -41.46 -10.13
N GLN A 519 15.16 -40.84 -9.82
CA GLN A 519 15.64 -39.64 -10.52
C GLN A 519 16.18 -39.97 -11.93
N LEU A 520 16.86 -41.10 -12.10
CA LEU A 520 17.32 -41.58 -13.40
C LEU A 520 16.14 -41.92 -14.32
N ALA A 521 15.04 -42.45 -13.76
CA ALA A 521 13.79 -42.65 -14.48
C ALA A 521 13.13 -41.33 -14.92
N HIS A 522 13.36 -40.22 -14.22
CA HIS A 522 12.97 -38.88 -14.71
C HIS A 522 13.86 -38.39 -15.85
N VAL A 523 15.19 -38.56 -15.77
CA VAL A 523 16.10 -38.19 -16.87
C VAL A 523 15.77 -38.99 -18.14
N LYS A 524 15.58 -40.31 -18.02
CA LYS A 524 15.18 -41.23 -19.11
C LYS A 524 13.86 -40.88 -19.81
N LYS A 525 13.00 -40.08 -19.16
CA LYS A 525 11.74 -39.55 -19.72
C LYS A 525 11.89 -38.14 -20.32
N GLY A 526 13.12 -37.63 -20.41
CA GLY A 526 13.43 -36.28 -20.86
C GLY A 526 13.03 -35.18 -19.87
N CYS A 527 12.68 -35.49 -18.62
CA CYS A 527 12.12 -34.51 -17.68
C CYS A 527 13.11 -33.38 -17.31
N LEU A 528 14.41 -33.57 -17.50
CA LEU A 528 15.46 -32.58 -17.19
C LEU A 528 16.16 -32.03 -18.44
N ALA A 529 15.80 -32.53 -19.62
CA ALA A 529 16.15 -31.87 -20.87
C ALA A 529 15.35 -30.57 -21.03
N ARG A 530 15.78 -29.69 -21.94
CA ARG A 530 15.09 -28.45 -22.30
C ARG A 530 15.07 -28.29 -23.82
N SER A 531 13.92 -27.92 -24.37
CA SER A 531 13.76 -27.55 -25.79
C SER A 531 14.40 -26.18 -26.11
N ARG A 532 14.50 -25.30 -25.11
CA ARG A 532 15.10 -23.95 -25.22
C ARG A 532 16.14 -23.71 -24.14
N GLN A 533 17.21 -23.01 -24.52
CA GLN A 533 18.33 -22.60 -23.65
C GLN A 533 18.66 -21.10 -23.78
N ASP A 534 17.95 -20.37 -24.63
CA ASP A 534 18.08 -18.92 -24.86
C ASP A 534 17.26 -18.09 -23.85
N ILE A 535 16.26 -18.71 -23.23
CA ILE A 535 15.44 -18.16 -22.13
C ILE A 535 15.66 -18.93 -20.82
N ARG A 536 15.14 -18.38 -19.72
CA ARG A 536 15.28 -18.98 -18.39
C ARG A 536 14.25 -20.09 -18.18
N THR A 537 14.72 -21.32 -17.97
CA THR A 537 13.91 -22.54 -17.85
C THR A 537 14.28 -23.38 -16.62
N ASP A 538 15.00 -22.78 -15.67
CA ASP A 538 15.64 -23.48 -14.54
C ASP A 538 14.77 -23.76 -13.32
N GLY A 539 13.58 -23.15 -13.23
CA GLY A 539 12.62 -23.36 -12.14
C GLY A 539 13.00 -22.66 -10.83
N SER A 540 14.26 -22.75 -10.43
CA SER A 540 14.84 -22.34 -9.13
C SER A 540 14.50 -20.93 -8.63
N ARG A 541 14.03 -20.05 -9.51
CA ARG A 541 13.63 -18.67 -9.20
C ARG A 541 12.29 -18.55 -8.47
N ILE A 542 11.41 -19.54 -8.59
CA ILE A 542 10.13 -19.52 -7.85
C ILE A 542 10.34 -19.62 -6.33
N GLU A 543 11.43 -20.25 -5.89
CA GLU A 543 11.89 -20.24 -4.50
C GLU A 543 12.24 -18.84 -3.99
N GLY A 544 12.65 -17.94 -4.88
CA GLY A 544 12.76 -16.52 -4.59
C GLY A 544 11.39 -15.93 -4.23
N THR A 545 10.34 -16.23 -4.99
CA THR A 545 8.97 -15.82 -4.68
C THR A 545 8.46 -16.45 -3.38
N ASN A 546 8.69 -17.75 -3.14
CA ASN A 546 8.37 -18.43 -1.88
C ASN A 546 9.00 -17.78 -0.65
N ARG A 547 10.26 -17.33 -0.76
CA ARG A 547 10.94 -16.61 0.31
C ARG A 547 10.22 -15.30 0.66
N HIS A 548 9.68 -14.60 -0.33
CA HIS A 548 8.89 -13.38 -0.13
C HIS A 548 7.48 -13.68 0.39
N TRP A 549 6.79 -14.72 -0.10
CA TRP A 549 5.53 -15.21 0.47
C TRP A 549 5.64 -15.41 1.99
N ASN A 550 6.70 -16.08 2.42
CA ASN A 550 7.00 -16.25 3.84
C ASN A 550 7.38 -14.94 4.55
N SER A 551 8.02 -13.99 3.85
CA SER A 551 8.45 -12.70 4.42
C SER A 551 7.30 -11.77 4.76
N ILE A 552 6.18 -11.80 4.02
CA ILE A 552 4.97 -11.04 4.34
C ILE A 552 4.43 -11.40 5.74
N MET A 553 4.67 -12.63 6.18
CA MET A 553 4.19 -13.22 7.44
C MET A 553 5.31 -13.51 8.46
N ARG A 554 6.45 -12.79 8.38
CA ARG A 554 7.61 -13.02 9.26
C ARG A 554 7.52 -12.43 10.66
N SER A 555 6.71 -11.40 10.88
CA SER A 555 6.85 -10.59 12.09
C SER A 555 5.66 -10.63 13.05
N HIS A 556 4.41 -10.60 12.57
CA HIS A 556 3.23 -10.56 13.45
C HIS A 556 2.04 -11.31 12.81
N PRO A 557 1.14 -11.91 13.62
CA PRO A 557 -0.10 -12.50 13.13
C PRO A 557 -1.02 -11.43 12.52
N CYS A 558 -1.81 -11.82 11.51
CA CYS A 558 -2.88 -10.99 10.96
C CYS A 558 -4.01 -11.86 10.41
N GLY A 559 -5.20 -11.26 10.24
CA GLY A 559 -6.34 -11.92 9.61
C GLY A 559 -6.06 -12.29 8.16
N VAL A 560 -6.68 -13.37 7.68
CA VAL A 560 -6.52 -13.89 6.31
C VAL A 560 -6.87 -12.85 5.25
N GLU A 561 -7.85 -11.99 5.52
CA GLU A 561 -8.22 -10.88 4.63
C GLU A 561 -7.06 -9.88 4.45
N LEU A 562 -6.42 -9.45 5.56
CA LEU A 562 -5.29 -8.53 5.51
C LEU A 562 -4.08 -9.18 4.83
N PHE A 563 -3.86 -10.48 5.07
CA PHE A 563 -2.84 -11.23 4.36
C PHE A 563 -3.10 -11.28 2.84
N SER A 564 -4.34 -11.55 2.41
CA SER A 564 -4.70 -11.55 0.99
C SER A 564 -4.46 -10.18 0.35
N GLY A 565 -4.80 -9.09 1.05
CA GLY A 565 -4.54 -7.74 0.57
C GLY A 565 -3.04 -7.41 0.45
N LEU A 566 -2.25 -7.77 1.48
CA LEU A 566 -0.78 -7.65 1.43
C LEU A 566 -0.16 -8.43 0.27
N VAL A 567 -0.74 -9.58 -0.09
CA VAL A 567 -0.29 -10.37 -1.25
C VAL A 567 -0.62 -9.69 -2.58
N HIS A 568 -1.84 -9.18 -2.79
CA HIS A 568 -2.15 -8.40 -4.02
C HIS A 568 -1.16 -7.24 -4.20
N ASP A 569 -0.90 -6.48 -3.14
CA ASP A 569 0.05 -5.35 -3.21
C ASP A 569 1.50 -5.82 -3.47
N PHE A 570 1.97 -6.87 -2.79
CA PHE A 570 3.29 -7.45 -3.02
C PHE A 570 3.46 -7.91 -4.48
N VAL A 571 2.51 -8.67 -5.02
CA VAL A 571 2.55 -9.18 -6.39
C VAL A 571 2.59 -8.03 -7.38
N HIS A 572 1.72 -7.04 -7.18
CA HIS A 572 1.63 -5.87 -8.05
C HIS A 572 2.95 -5.09 -8.09
N ARG A 573 3.42 -4.63 -6.91
CA ARG A 573 4.68 -3.88 -6.79
C ARG A 573 5.88 -4.67 -7.33
N ARG A 574 5.92 -5.98 -7.12
CA ARG A 574 6.98 -6.86 -7.62
C ARG A 574 6.94 -6.97 -9.14
N ASN A 575 5.78 -7.24 -9.74
CA ASN A 575 5.63 -7.35 -11.19
C ASN A 575 5.89 -6.01 -11.88
N MET A 576 5.39 -4.90 -11.35
CA MET A 576 5.66 -3.55 -11.86
C MET A 576 7.16 -3.23 -11.85
N ARG A 577 7.88 -3.57 -10.76
CA ARG A 577 9.33 -3.38 -10.67
C ARG A 577 10.11 -4.23 -11.69
N ILE A 578 9.77 -5.52 -11.82
CA ILE A 578 10.42 -6.44 -12.75
C ILE A 578 10.18 -5.99 -14.20
N GLY A 579 8.93 -5.69 -14.55
CA GLY A 579 8.56 -5.26 -15.88
C GLY A 579 9.15 -3.88 -16.24
N THR A 580 9.22 -2.93 -15.29
CA THR A 580 9.86 -1.62 -15.53
C THR A 580 11.34 -1.82 -15.91
N ALA A 581 12.10 -2.60 -15.13
CA ALA A 581 13.48 -2.97 -15.45
C ALA A 581 13.61 -3.84 -16.72
N ARG A 582 12.53 -4.51 -17.14
CA ARG A 582 12.46 -5.24 -18.41
C ARG A 582 12.31 -4.31 -19.61
N VAL A 583 11.56 -3.22 -19.51
CA VAL A 583 11.31 -2.29 -20.64
C VAL A 583 12.29 -1.10 -20.70
N GLU A 584 12.91 -0.74 -19.58
CA GLU A 584 13.85 0.39 -19.49
C GLU A 584 15.00 0.28 -20.52
N GLY A 585 15.20 1.35 -21.29
CA GLY A 585 16.25 1.47 -22.30
C GLY A 585 16.14 0.54 -23.52
N LYS A 586 15.00 -0.16 -23.71
CA LYS A 586 14.82 -1.12 -24.81
C LYS A 586 13.74 -0.67 -25.79
N SER A 587 13.81 -1.21 -27.01
CA SER A 587 12.72 -1.11 -27.98
C SER A 587 11.48 -1.81 -27.41
N VAL A 588 10.42 -1.05 -27.21
CA VAL A 588 9.17 -1.49 -26.60
C VAL A 588 8.35 -2.30 -27.61
N ILE A 589 7.93 -3.53 -27.25
CA ILE A 589 7.40 -4.51 -28.22
C ILE A 589 5.88 -4.67 -28.12
N SER A 590 5.32 -4.76 -26.91
CA SER A 590 3.87 -4.93 -26.70
C SER A 590 3.17 -3.66 -26.21
N ALA A 591 1.84 -3.60 -26.32
CA ALA A 591 1.03 -2.52 -25.75
C ALA A 591 1.16 -2.44 -24.21
N ALA A 592 1.29 -3.59 -23.54
CA ALA A 592 1.56 -3.65 -22.10
C ALA A 592 2.92 -3.02 -21.76
N ASP A 593 3.95 -3.26 -22.57
CA ASP A 593 5.27 -2.63 -22.40
C ASP A 593 5.23 -1.12 -22.64
N GLN A 594 4.42 -0.66 -23.60
CA GLN A 594 4.23 0.78 -23.87
C GLN A 594 3.54 1.47 -22.70
N PHE A 595 2.50 0.85 -22.14
CA PHE A 595 1.86 1.33 -20.92
C PHE A 595 2.85 1.37 -19.76
N LEU A 596 3.59 0.29 -19.52
CA LEU A 596 4.52 0.18 -18.41
C LEU A 596 5.69 1.18 -18.51
N ALA A 597 6.24 1.40 -19.71
CA ALA A 597 7.24 2.44 -19.94
C ALA A 597 6.67 3.85 -19.66
N SER A 598 5.37 4.07 -19.91
CA SER A 598 4.71 5.36 -19.66
C SER A 598 4.41 5.66 -18.19
N THR A 599 4.44 4.67 -17.29
CA THR A 599 4.21 4.89 -15.85
C THR A 599 5.43 5.45 -15.13
N GLY A 600 6.62 5.42 -15.76
CA GLY A 600 7.88 5.83 -15.13
C GLY A 600 8.26 5.02 -13.89
N GLY A 601 7.78 3.77 -13.79
CA GLY A 601 7.96 2.92 -12.61
C GLY A 601 6.93 3.13 -11.50
N SER A 602 5.96 4.04 -11.68
CA SER A 602 4.80 4.15 -10.78
C SER A 602 3.99 2.85 -10.79
N HIS A 603 3.66 2.36 -9.61
CA HIS A 603 2.80 1.21 -9.35
C HIS A 603 1.31 1.60 -9.23
N HIS A 604 0.93 2.85 -9.41
CA HIS A 604 -0.48 3.28 -9.47
C HIS A 604 -0.98 3.23 -10.92
N VAL A 605 -1.37 2.03 -11.36
CA VAL A 605 -1.72 1.77 -12.77
C VAL A 605 -3.11 2.29 -13.14
N HIS A 606 -4.10 2.26 -12.24
CA HIS A 606 -5.42 2.84 -12.52
C HIS A 606 -5.33 4.36 -12.70
N LEU A 607 -4.55 5.05 -11.85
CA LEU A 607 -4.28 6.47 -12.00
C LEU A 607 -3.53 6.77 -13.31
N SER A 608 -2.52 5.97 -13.65
CA SER A 608 -1.74 6.14 -14.89
C SER A 608 -2.62 5.96 -16.14
N ASP A 609 -3.49 4.95 -16.15
CA ASP A 609 -4.45 4.72 -17.22
C ASP A 609 -5.52 5.82 -17.31
N HIS A 610 -6.03 6.29 -16.17
CA HIS A 610 -6.99 7.38 -16.10
C HIS A 610 -6.41 8.71 -16.63
N ILE A 611 -5.15 9.02 -16.32
CA ILE A 611 -4.43 10.16 -16.88
C ILE A 611 -4.29 10.00 -18.41
N ALA A 612 -3.90 8.82 -18.88
CA ALA A 612 -3.79 8.54 -20.31
C ALA A 612 -5.15 8.64 -21.03
N LYS A 613 -6.25 8.21 -20.41
CA LYS A 613 -7.61 8.40 -20.90
C LYS A 613 -7.94 9.88 -21.11
N HIS A 614 -7.80 10.69 -20.06
CA HIS A 614 -8.14 12.12 -20.11
C HIS A 614 -7.22 12.91 -21.05
N TRP A 615 -5.93 12.53 -21.14
CA TRP A 615 -5.01 13.09 -22.13
C TRP A 615 -5.48 12.80 -23.56
N ASN A 616 -5.79 11.54 -23.89
CA ASN A 616 -6.23 11.14 -25.23
C ASN A 616 -7.58 11.81 -25.60
N GLU A 617 -8.50 11.91 -24.64
CA GLU A 617 -9.79 12.59 -24.81
C GLU A 617 -9.61 14.10 -25.04
N ALA A 618 -8.81 14.80 -24.23
CA ALA A 618 -8.52 16.23 -24.42
C ALA A 618 -7.79 16.50 -25.74
N LEU A 619 -6.83 15.65 -26.10
CA LEU A 619 -6.08 15.71 -27.35
C LEU A 619 -6.98 15.54 -28.58
N ALA A 620 -7.92 14.60 -28.54
CA ALA A 620 -8.89 14.38 -29.62
C ALA A 620 -10.01 15.44 -29.68
N GLN A 621 -10.50 15.92 -28.52
CA GLN A 621 -11.67 16.80 -28.45
C GLN A 621 -11.34 18.28 -28.60
N VAL A 622 -10.17 18.72 -28.13
CA VAL A 622 -9.73 20.13 -28.08
C VAL A 622 -8.55 20.36 -29.02
N GLU A 623 -7.39 19.77 -28.71
CA GLU A 623 -6.12 20.12 -29.37
C GLU A 623 -6.14 19.79 -30.87
N ARG A 624 -6.45 18.55 -31.27
CA ARG A 624 -6.48 18.17 -32.71
C ARG A 624 -7.55 18.91 -33.52
N LYS A 625 -8.56 19.50 -32.87
CA LYS A 625 -9.58 20.33 -33.54
C LYS A 625 -9.14 21.80 -33.67
N ALA A 626 -8.43 22.32 -32.69
CA ALA A 626 -7.91 23.69 -32.69
C ALA A 626 -6.59 23.83 -33.46
N ASN A 627 -5.78 22.76 -33.49
CA ASN A 627 -4.42 22.71 -34.02
C ASN A 627 -4.21 21.42 -34.82
N SER A 628 -4.45 21.47 -36.12
CA SER A 628 -4.24 20.33 -37.04
C SER A 628 -2.77 19.98 -37.29
N GLN A 629 -1.82 20.79 -36.80
CA GLN A 629 -0.37 20.57 -36.90
C GLN A 629 0.25 20.11 -35.57
N THR A 630 -0.56 19.72 -34.58
CA THR A 630 -0.06 19.28 -33.28
C THR A 630 0.84 18.04 -33.40
N THR A 631 2.00 18.06 -32.74
CA THR A 631 2.93 16.93 -32.65
C THR A 631 2.65 16.02 -31.46
N LEU A 632 1.60 16.31 -30.68
CA LEU A 632 1.22 15.53 -29.50
C LEU A 632 0.57 14.20 -29.89
N THR A 633 1.12 13.11 -29.34
CA THR A 633 0.64 11.74 -29.54
C THR A 633 -0.26 11.28 -28.39
N ASP A 634 -1.05 10.24 -28.66
CA ASP A 634 -1.81 9.56 -27.62
C ASP A 634 -0.85 8.90 -26.62
N ARG A 635 -1.25 8.87 -25.35
CA ARG A 635 -0.58 8.11 -24.29
C ARG A 635 -1.04 6.65 -24.33
N PRO A 636 -0.13 5.69 -24.13
CA PRO A 636 -0.48 4.28 -23.94
C PRO A 636 -1.51 4.07 -22.84
N ARG A 637 -2.38 3.08 -23.02
CA ARG A 637 -3.44 2.68 -22.08
C ARG A 637 -3.16 1.29 -21.53
N LEU A 638 -3.62 0.99 -20.32
CA LEU A 638 -3.57 -0.35 -19.75
C LEU A 638 -4.40 -1.30 -20.64
N PRO A 639 -3.82 -2.38 -21.19
CA PRO A 639 -4.58 -3.31 -22.01
C PRO A 639 -5.70 -4.01 -21.21
N ILE A 640 -6.93 -3.91 -21.69
CA ILE A 640 -8.09 -4.62 -21.10
C ILE A 640 -8.06 -6.06 -21.61
N VAL A 641 -7.92 -7.03 -20.70
CA VAL A 641 -7.84 -8.46 -21.03
C VAL A 641 -8.89 -9.24 -20.26
N ASN A 642 -9.93 -9.68 -20.96
CA ASN A 642 -11.13 -10.29 -20.36
C ASN A 642 -10.99 -11.80 -20.14
N SER A 643 -9.86 -12.25 -19.60
CA SER A 643 -9.57 -13.69 -19.40
C SER A 643 -10.52 -14.41 -18.43
N GLY A 644 -11.25 -13.66 -17.59
CA GLY A 644 -12.13 -14.21 -16.55
C GLY A 644 -11.37 -15.03 -15.51
N GLU A 645 -10.11 -14.66 -15.25
CA GLU A 645 -9.27 -15.23 -14.20
C GLU A 645 -9.56 -14.62 -12.83
N THR A 646 -9.45 -15.46 -11.80
CA THR A 646 -9.56 -15.10 -10.39
C THR A 646 -8.26 -15.43 -9.65
N PHE A 647 -7.86 -14.51 -8.77
CA PHE A 647 -6.59 -14.57 -8.04
C PHE A 647 -6.86 -14.57 -6.53
N GLY A 648 -5.90 -15.06 -5.76
CA GLY A 648 -5.93 -15.01 -4.30
C GLY A 648 -6.85 -16.01 -3.60
N LEU A 649 -7.59 -15.56 -2.59
CA LEU A 649 -8.50 -16.42 -1.82
C LEU A 649 -9.81 -16.63 -2.61
N VAL A 650 -9.77 -17.61 -3.51
CA VAL A 650 -10.90 -17.97 -4.37
C VAL A 650 -11.66 -19.14 -3.73
N ALA A 651 -12.99 -19.11 -3.77
CA ALA A 651 -13.81 -20.30 -3.52
C ALA A 651 -13.84 -21.17 -4.79
N PRO A 652 -13.23 -22.38 -4.80
CA PRO A 652 -13.13 -23.19 -6.01
C PRO A 652 -14.50 -23.56 -6.58
N ASP A 653 -14.62 -23.70 -7.90
CA ASP A 653 -15.91 -24.03 -8.52
C ASP A 653 -16.36 -25.46 -8.18
N HIS A 654 -15.41 -26.39 -8.08
CA HIS A 654 -15.69 -27.73 -7.56
C HIS A 654 -16.05 -27.74 -6.06
N VAL A 655 -15.72 -26.67 -5.31
CA VAL A 655 -16.11 -26.54 -3.90
C VAL A 655 -17.57 -26.09 -3.77
N LYS A 656 -18.04 -25.21 -4.66
CA LYS A 656 -19.46 -24.80 -4.73
C LYS A 656 -20.40 -25.99 -4.99
N THR A 657 -19.93 -27.00 -5.72
CA THR A 657 -20.71 -28.21 -6.06
C THR A 657 -20.48 -29.39 -5.12
N ALA A 658 -19.30 -29.55 -4.51
CA ALA A 658 -18.97 -30.73 -3.69
C ALA A 658 -18.61 -30.46 -2.22
N PHE A 659 -18.45 -29.21 -1.79
CA PHE A 659 -17.94 -28.84 -0.45
C PHE A 659 -18.84 -27.87 0.33
N ASN A 660 -20.10 -27.67 -0.08
CA ASN A 660 -21.17 -26.98 0.66
C ASN A 660 -21.49 -27.58 2.06
N GLY A 661 -20.62 -28.45 2.59
CA GLY A 661 -20.72 -29.05 3.92
C GLY A 661 -19.43 -29.07 4.74
N VAL A 662 -18.22 -28.75 4.23
CA VAL A 662 -17.01 -28.86 5.09
C VAL A 662 -16.72 -27.57 5.86
N LEU A 663 -16.51 -26.45 5.15
CA LEU A 663 -16.41 -25.14 5.82
C LEU A 663 -17.70 -24.81 6.58
N GLU A 664 -18.86 -25.14 6.02
CA GLU A 664 -20.13 -24.96 6.73
C GLU A 664 -20.34 -25.92 7.90
N ALA A 665 -19.96 -27.21 7.88
CA ALA A 665 -20.13 -28.06 9.05
C ALA A 665 -19.07 -27.83 10.13
N GLU A 666 -17.86 -27.41 9.77
CA GLU A 666 -16.88 -26.90 10.74
C GLU A 666 -17.39 -25.60 11.38
N ALA A 667 -17.90 -24.63 10.61
CA ALA A 667 -18.49 -23.41 11.16
C ALA A 667 -19.77 -23.67 11.97
N LYS A 668 -20.66 -24.55 11.51
CA LYS A 668 -21.93 -24.89 12.20
C LYS A 668 -21.71 -25.75 13.46
N LYS A 669 -20.60 -26.51 13.57
CA LYS A 669 -20.21 -27.18 14.82
C LYS A 669 -19.78 -26.22 15.91
N HIS A 670 -19.18 -25.09 15.54
CA HIS A 670 -18.64 -24.12 16.46
C HIS A 670 -19.55 -22.88 16.50
N LYS A 671 -20.55 -22.90 17.40
CA LYS A 671 -21.38 -21.71 17.67
C LYS A 671 -20.47 -20.52 17.99
N VAL A 672 -20.39 -19.57 17.06
CA VAL A 672 -19.63 -18.33 17.22
C VAL A 672 -20.32 -17.45 18.25
N ILE A 673 -19.88 -17.58 19.49
CA ILE A 673 -19.98 -16.52 20.48
C ILE A 673 -18.67 -15.74 20.36
N LEU A 674 -18.76 -14.45 20.03
CA LEU A 674 -17.59 -13.59 19.97
C LEU A 674 -16.95 -13.51 21.37
N PRO A 675 -15.62 -13.68 21.51
CA PRO A 675 -14.96 -13.58 22.80
C PRO A 675 -15.16 -12.18 23.39
N THR A 676 -15.35 -12.10 24.71
CA THR A 676 -15.41 -10.80 25.39
C THR A 676 -14.03 -10.17 25.47
N LYS A 677 -13.98 -8.85 25.59
CA LYS A 677 -12.72 -8.07 25.60
C LYS A 677 -11.73 -8.53 26.68
N GLU A 678 -12.25 -9.10 27.77
CA GLU A 678 -11.50 -9.63 28.91
C GLU A 678 -10.83 -10.99 28.61
N GLU A 679 -11.29 -11.75 27.60
CA GLU A 679 -10.65 -13.01 27.17
C GLU A 679 -9.46 -12.79 26.23
N CYS A 680 -9.29 -11.56 25.73
CA CYS A 680 -8.16 -11.15 24.88
C CYS A 680 -6.96 -10.63 25.69
N GLU A 681 -7.09 -10.48 27.01
CA GLU A 681 -6.04 -9.96 27.91
C GLU A 681 -5.48 -11.08 28.81
N LEU A 682 -4.82 -12.07 28.19
CA LEU A 682 -3.97 -13.04 28.88
C LEU A 682 -2.57 -13.10 28.23
N PRO A 683 -1.48 -13.03 29.03
CA PRO A 683 -0.11 -12.97 28.51
C PRO A 683 0.45 -14.37 28.22
N ASP A 684 -0.08 -15.03 27.19
CA ASP A 684 0.65 -16.15 26.55
C ASP A 684 1.56 -15.56 25.47
N ASP A 685 2.86 -15.80 25.59
CA ASP A 685 3.88 -15.18 24.75
C ASP A 685 3.91 -15.79 23.33
N LEU A 686 3.06 -15.24 22.47
CA LEU A 686 3.01 -15.54 21.04
C LEU A 686 4.27 -15.09 20.29
N VAL A 687 5.18 -14.34 20.92
CA VAL A 687 6.49 -13.98 20.36
C VAL A 687 7.48 -15.11 20.65
N GLU A 688 7.59 -15.61 21.89
CA GLU A 688 8.45 -16.76 22.21
C GLU A 688 8.12 -18.01 21.37
N LEU A 689 6.84 -18.31 21.13
CA LEU A 689 6.44 -19.44 20.26
C LEU A 689 6.71 -19.19 18.77
N ALA A 690 6.79 -17.93 18.32
CA ALA A 690 7.21 -17.58 16.97
C ALA A 690 8.74 -17.56 16.82
N GLU A 691 9.48 -17.41 17.92
CA GLU A 691 10.94 -17.42 18.00
C GLU A 691 11.54 -18.83 18.19
N GLN A 692 10.74 -19.81 18.64
CA GLN A 692 11.20 -21.21 18.82
C GLN A 692 11.45 -21.98 17.50
N ASP A 693 10.87 -21.57 16.38
CA ASP A 693 11.15 -22.11 15.03
C ASP A 693 12.24 -21.25 14.33
N ASP A 694 13.50 -21.33 14.79
CA ASP A 694 14.61 -20.50 14.30
C ASP A 694 14.77 -20.58 12.75
N PRO A 695 14.47 -19.49 12.01
CA PRO A 695 14.58 -19.48 10.55
C PRO A 695 16.02 -19.62 10.06
N ALA A 696 17.03 -19.43 10.92
CA ALA A 696 18.44 -19.61 10.57
C ALA A 696 18.76 -21.06 10.18
N GLU A 697 18.13 -22.07 10.79
CA GLU A 697 18.35 -23.47 10.35
C GLU A 697 17.87 -23.68 8.91
N VAL A 698 16.69 -23.16 8.53
CA VAL A 698 16.14 -23.37 7.17
C VAL A 698 16.75 -22.43 6.13
N ASP A 699 17.08 -21.18 6.48
CA ASP A 699 17.85 -20.32 5.58
C ASP A 699 19.27 -20.87 5.40
N SER A 700 19.89 -21.46 6.43
CA SER A 700 21.16 -22.19 6.26
C SER A 700 21.00 -23.33 5.26
N GLN A 701 19.95 -24.16 5.34
CA GLN A 701 19.77 -25.29 4.42
C GLN A 701 19.51 -24.82 2.99
N SER A 702 18.53 -23.93 2.76
CA SER A 702 18.16 -23.51 1.40
C SER A 702 19.20 -22.58 0.77
N SER A 703 19.87 -21.73 1.56
CA SER A 703 20.98 -20.92 1.05
C SER A 703 22.27 -21.73 0.92
N ALA A 704 22.52 -22.76 1.74
CA ALA A 704 23.60 -23.72 1.50
C ALA A 704 23.33 -24.59 0.26
N ILE A 705 22.08 -24.93 -0.05
CA ILE A 705 21.72 -25.59 -1.31
C ILE A 705 22.12 -24.68 -2.49
N LEU A 706 21.73 -23.40 -2.54
CA LEU A 706 22.18 -22.51 -3.62
C LEU A 706 23.71 -22.29 -3.64
N ARG A 707 24.33 -21.99 -2.50
CA ARG A 707 25.79 -21.78 -2.39
C ARG A 707 26.57 -23.02 -2.82
N SER A 708 26.11 -24.22 -2.46
CA SER A 708 26.70 -25.48 -2.93
C SER A 708 26.48 -25.66 -4.43
N MET A 709 25.32 -25.30 -4.98
CA MET A 709 25.12 -25.23 -6.44
C MET A 709 25.85 -24.06 -7.12
N HIS A 710 26.72 -23.31 -6.45
CA HIS A 710 27.34 -22.04 -6.92
C HIS A 710 26.36 -21.10 -7.64
N ILE A 711 25.07 -21.19 -7.32
CA ILE A 711 24.06 -20.21 -7.69
C ILE A 711 24.19 -19.14 -6.61
N ASP A 712 24.60 -17.94 -7.01
CA ASP A 712 24.73 -16.84 -6.06
C ASP A 712 23.38 -16.62 -5.35
N PRO A 713 23.29 -16.74 -4.02
CA PRO A 713 22.04 -16.52 -3.29
C PRO A 713 21.50 -15.10 -3.46
N SER A 714 22.34 -14.13 -3.86
CA SER A 714 21.90 -12.80 -4.25
C SER A 714 20.95 -12.83 -5.46
N LEU A 715 20.96 -13.90 -6.27
CA LEU A 715 19.98 -14.11 -7.35
C LEU A 715 18.54 -14.29 -6.84
N ARG A 716 18.35 -14.60 -5.55
CA ARG A 716 17.03 -14.53 -4.86
C ARG A 716 16.67 -13.12 -4.40
N LEU A 717 17.65 -12.24 -4.32
CA LEU A 717 17.62 -10.90 -3.72
C LEU A 717 17.93 -9.79 -4.74
N ILE A 718 17.93 -10.06 -6.05
CA ILE A 718 18.20 -9.01 -7.06
C ILE A 718 17.03 -8.04 -7.13
N LEU A 719 17.06 -7.07 -6.22
CA LEU A 719 16.77 -5.69 -6.55
C LEU A 719 17.69 -5.31 -7.71
N GLN A 720 17.17 -5.33 -8.94
CA GLN A 720 17.93 -4.95 -10.12
C GLN A 720 18.04 -3.42 -10.19
N SER A 721 18.89 -2.85 -9.35
CA SER A 721 19.47 -1.52 -9.55
C SER A 721 20.95 -1.66 -9.88
N ASP A 722 21.30 -1.30 -11.11
CA ASP A 722 22.50 -0.52 -11.51
C ASP A 722 23.17 -1.05 -12.79
N PRO A 723 23.01 -0.34 -13.93
CA PRO A 723 23.94 -0.40 -15.05
C PRO A 723 25.11 0.58 -14.81
N ALA A 724 25.95 0.27 -13.83
CA ALA A 724 27.26 0.85 -13.60
C ALA A 724 27.37 2.40 -13.54
N GLY A 725 27.18 2.93 -12.34
CA GLY A 725 28.30 3.64 -11.70
C GLY A 725 28.11 5.09 -11.29
N LEU A 726 28.20 5.34 -9.98
CA LEU A 726 29.13 6.34 -9.43
C LEU A 726 29.38 6.18 -7.91
N THR A 727 30.32 5.30 -7.53
CA THR A 727 30.92 5.39 -6.18
C THR A 727 32.38 4.96 -6.18
N MET A 728 33.29 5.90 -5.91
CA MET A 728 34.33 5.75 -4.89
C MET A 728 34.89 7.14 -4.52
N MET A 729 34.81 7.50 -3.24
CA MET A 729 35.76 8.46 -2.68
C MET A 729 37.13 7.81 -2.59
N THR A 730 38.20 8.50 -3.00
CA THR A 730 39.54 8.25 -2.46
C THR A 730 40.33 9.54 -2.26
N LYS A 731 40.99 9.58 -1.10
CA LYS A 731 41.99 10.57 -0.70
C LYS A 731 43.14 10.59 -1.71
N SER A 732 43.62 11.78 -2.08
CA SER A 732 44.82 11.95 -2.90
C SER A 732 46.09 11.89 -2.05
N HIS A 733 46.91 10.86 -2.23
CA HIS A 733 48.34 10.91 -1.88
C HIS A 733 49.18 11.14 -3.15
N LEU A 734 50.07 12.13 -3.08
CA LEU A 734 51.04 12.48 -4.12
C LEU A 734 52.18 11.47 -4.23
N PRO A 735 52.68 11.21 -5.45
CA PRO A 735 54.09 10.98 -5.73
C PRO A 735 54.79 12.24 -6.29
N LYS A 736 56.11 12.36 -6.08
CA LYS A 736 56.95 13.50 -6.50
C LYS A 736 57.70 13.23 -7.82
N SER A 737 58.00 14.31 -8.57
CA SER A 737 59.10 14.54 -9.55
C SER A 737 58.55 15.32 -10.76
N ALA A 738 58.73 16.65 -10.86
CA ALA A 738 59.90 17.36 -11.45
C ALA A 738 60.00 17.16 -13.00
N THR A 739 60.16 18.18 -13.88
CA THR A 739 60.55 19.60 -13.67
C THR A 739 60.29 20.51 -14.91
N VAL A 740 60.19 21.84 -14.68
CA VAL A 740 60.64 23.00 -15.53
C VAL A 740 59.78 23.61 -16.69
N ALA A 741 59.67 24.95 -16.60
CA ALA A 741 59.43 26.01 -17.63
C ALA A 741 58.06 26.15 -18.34
N ALA A 742 57.60 27.34 -18.77
CA ALA A 742 57.83 28.76 -18.39
C ALA A 742 56.83 29.66 -19.18
N GLY A 743 56.63 30.94 -18.81
CA GLY A 743 56.17 31.98 -19.77
C GLY A 743 54.80 32.69 -19.54
N GLU A 744 54.84 33.81 -18.81
CA GLU A 744 54.28 35.15 -19.16
C GLU A 744 52.81 35.38 -19.62
N ALA A 745 52.04 35.99 -18.70
CA ALA A 745 51.44 37.36 -18.77
C ALA A 745 50.71 37.85 -20.06
N THR A 746 49.49 38.43 -19.98
CA THR A 746 49.25 39.81 -19.47
C THR A 746 47.76 40.24 -19.54
N ASN A 747 47.34 41.17 -18.64
CA ASN A 747 46.31 42.24 -18.82
C ASN A 747 44.80 41.88 -19.07
N LEU A 748 43.75 42.69 -18.77
CA LEU A 748 43.40 43.87 -17.93
C LEU A 748 41.82 44.01 -18.04
N SER A 749 41.00 44.65 -17.19
CA SER A 749 41.05 45.05 -15.76
C SER A 749 39.77 45.82 -15.30
N ILE A 750 39.31 45.63 -14.03
CA ILE A 750 38.60 46.64 -13.17
C ILE A 750 37.11 46.95 -13.58
N THR A 751 36.08 47.04 -12.70
CA THR A 751 35.87 47.86 -11.47
C THR A 751 34.73 47.24 -10.60
N THR A 752 34.92 46.80 -9.33
CA THR A 752 34.70 47.47 -7.99
C THR A 752 33.20 47.79 -7.66
N THR A 753 32.61 47.74 -6.43
CA THR A 753 33.03 47.78 -4.99
C THR A 753 31.89 47.18 -4.11
N VAL A 754 32.04 46.12 -3.29
CA VAL A 754 32.50 45.99 -1.87
C VAL A 754 31.69 46.76 -0.79
N HIS A 755 31.20 46.03 0.24
CA HIS A 755 31.43 46.38 1.67
C HIS A 755 31.25 45.18 2.65
N LEU A 756 32.26 44.96 3.50
CA LEU A 756 32.29 44.12 4.71
C LEU A 756 32.10 45.00 5.97
N PRO A 757 31.92 44.43 7.19
CA PRO A 757 33.08 44.15 8.05
C PRO A 757 33.05 42.82 8.84
N LEU A 758 34.20 42.48 9.45
CA LEU A 758 34.53 41.25 10.19
C LEU A 758 34.42 41.39 11.73
N SER A 759 34.42 40.25 12.46
CA SER A 759 35.29 40.05 13.65
C SER A 759 35.40 38.57 14.11
N SER A 760 36.64 38.04 14.18
CA SER A 760 37.28 37.21 15.25
C SER A 760 36.43 36.68 16.42
N CYS A 761 36.71 35.55 17.12
CA CYS A 761 37.75 34.48 17.14
C CYS A 761 37.27 33.37 18.16
N ASP A 762 37.93 32.27 18.55
CA ASP A 762 39.27 31.69 18.27
C ASP A 762 39.24 30.11 18.27
N ARG A 763 40.33 29.44 18.68
CA ARG A 763 40.56 27.98 18.77
C ARG A 763 40.03 27.32 20.06
N PHE A 764 39.83 25.99 20.05
CA PHE A 764 40.37 25.08 21.08
C PHE A 764 40.48 23.61 20.59
N HIS A 765 41.33 22.82 21.26
CA HIS A 765 41.80 21.47 20.87
C HIS A 765 41.06 20.30 21.57
N ASP A 766 41.04 19.16 20.88
CA ASP A 766 41.31 17.77 21.31
C ASP A 766 40.50 17.00 22.40
N MET A 767 40.33 15.70 22.09
CA MET A 767 40.17 14.52 22.96
C MET A 767 38.91 14.35 23.85
N CYS A 768 37.96 13.54 23.36
CA CYS A 768 37.89 12.10 23.64
C CYS A 768 36.90 11.39 22.69
#